data_AF-A0A9E2CGI6-F1
#
_entry.id   AF-A0A9E2CGI6-F1
#
_cell.length_a   1.000
_cell.length_b   1.000
_cell.length_c   1.000
_cell.angle_alpha   90.00
_cell.angle_beta   90.00
_cell.angle_gamma   90.00
#
_symmetry.space_group_name_H-M   'P 1'
#
loop_
_entity.id
_entity.type
_entity.pdbx_description
1 polymer ?
#
loop_
_entity_poly.entity_id
_entity_poly.type
_entity_poly.pdbx_seq_one_letter_code
_entity_poly.pdbx_strand_id
1 'polypeptide(L)'
;MNDLRRFAVVGLALAAVATISGCSGGLGTTATDEQPAATNPLGDRTGSGTARVSGTLRAANIGDALPVGGVPIALGDAATASNVDGSFVLLGVPAGRQQLIVDGSAVATRDGHYGEIAAVLEIAAGEDLRLDRPVYLPFVTTASEQVVALDAWTTVTSAEGVALEIPPGGARQAGVESEGPVSVQVIPADRTPVALPERFAGRVLTVASIQPADLDFPVPVTLTTPSSLIAEEGRNFFSLWSLNAKSGGVNQVAVAVREDAGVRTVAGGVGGGRWYFLTDLEFAVRSPCQFGDSQAALECSAAALHLLDEVQEVNAARLPGARTVLGRIAAALAGRGRTLARGQAVLEISAGLYDVAVEGLAEYQGLYRQLEDLETVSFSLMGVRDACGFGGCGRDQTLLLSLQEELSTQLDIARDNVETFSWRFNRLNAAMTALKPYYESPDVLTAETLPDFGSAAAGFTEAYDGFPPYASPVDAYDDLVEVLAAVRDTALTLLEDVSTSAGNTGQVTAAVVQRVCAGLGTTHLAAVDQGYAGLDLGNSAGQLMDDCIVLAIDRSADLASTPRRETGLIDPLRSPPILGLTCLVESNLLQPGVPMSGVLIAESPVARWEFGAQQRQTIQVAFSSSGDALVGLVGADGVVQLAGSGSFEVANLSGGTSFALEVYAIDLHPDDELTYTLSVNPTSAALDYGVTITGSLSDPSLAAAVLFSANAGERVLIESHGVGVFGAAYRYALHGPDGREVPQVGYQGELGGVSSELFDLPLTGLYRVIVTPFPGRFPNYEITISRASAADVLSHAREGGNAAAGAFPVSVCRAAGFSPRGFATAGGHSA
;
A
#
# COMPACT_ATOMS: atom_id res chain seq x y z
N MET A 1 -10.22 20.56 80.23
CA MET A 1 -10.64 21.25 79.00
C MET A 1 -10.47 20.22 77.88
N ASN A 2 -11.34 19.21 77.79
CA ASN A 2 -12.76 19.26 77.35
C ASN A 2 -12.85 19.30 75.81
N ASP A 3 -13.56 18.40 75.11
CA ASP A 3 -14.21 17.16 75.57
C ASP A 3 -14.76 16.30 74.39
N LEU A 4 -14.98 14.98 74.61
CA LEU A 4 -15.89 14.05 73.87
C LEU A 4 -15.63 13.74 72.36
N ARG A 5 -15.96 12.57 71.76
CA ARG A 5 -16.39 11.20 72.18
C ARG A 5 -16.11 10.24 70.98
N ARG A 6 -15.49 9.05 71.15
CA ARG A 6 -16.06 7.69 71.39
C ARG A 6 -17.08 7.22 70.32
N PHE A 7 -16.96 6.03 69.74
CA PHE A 7 -17.09 4.71 70.41
C PHE A 7 -16.08 3.62 69.99
N ALA A 8 -15.96 2.57 70.84
CA ALA A 8 -15.23 1.31 70.61
C ALA A 8 -16.23 0.13 70.48
N VAL A 9 -15.85 -1.14 70.21
CA VAL A 9 -15.37 -2.12 71.22
C VAL A 9 -15.01 -3.47 70.55
N VAL A 10 -13.88 -4.10 70.97
CA VAL A 10 -13.56 -5.54 71.23
C VAL A 10 -14.48 -6.63 70.61
N GLY A 11 -14.04 -7.77 70.07
CA GLY A 11 -12.77 -8.53 70.02
C GLY A 11 -13.03 -9.87 69.29
N LEU A 12 -12.35 -11.02 69.48
CA LEU A 12 -11.17 -11.43 70.27
C LEU A 12 -10.65 -12.80 69.68
N ALA A 13 -9.38 -13.18 69.90
CA ALA A 13 -8.75 -14.36 69.27
C ALA A 13 -8.83 -15.67 70.09
N LEU A 14 -8.73 -16.83 69.43
CA LEU A 14 -8.12 -18.05 70.01
C LEU A 14 -7.79 -19.11 68.94
N ALA A 15 -6.62 -19.74 69.07
CA ALA A 15 -6.15 -20.87 68.26
C ALA A 15 -6.17 -22.17 69.07
N ALA A 16 -6.30 -23.32 68.40
CA ALA A 16 -6.00 -24.62 68.99
C ALA A 16 -5.52 -25.63 67.92
N VAL A 17 -4.48 -26.39 68.26
CA VAL A 17 -3.88 -27.46 67.46
C VAL A 17 -4.40 -28.81 67.95
N ALA A 18 -4.73 -29.73 67.04
CA ALA A 18 -4.72 -31.17 67.32
C ALA A 18 -4.49 -31.99 66.03
N THR A 19 -3.62 -32.98 66.12
CA THR A 19 -3.34 -33.99 65.08
C THR A 19 -4.07 -35.31 65.38
N ILE A 20 -4.19 -36.19 64.37
CA ILE A 20 -4.07 -37.67 64.38
C ILE A 20 -5.05 -38.36 63.42
N SER A 21 -4.50 -39.37 62.73
CA SER A 21 -5.03 -40.30 61.72
C SER A 21 -6.46 -40.87 61.86
N GLY A 22 -7.07 -41.20 60.71
CA GLY A 22 -8.10 -42.24 60.61
C GLY A 22 -8.63 -42.46 59.18
N CYS A 23 -8.39 -43.62 58.58
CA CYS A 23 -8.95 -44.00 57.27
C CYS A 23 -10.30 -44.71 57.39
N SER A 24 -11.32 -44.24 56.68
CA SER A 24 -12.41 -45.08 56.12
C SER A 24 -13.28 -44.25 55.16
N GLY A 25 -13.65 -44.82 54.01
CA GLY A 25 -14.34 -44.07 52.95
C GLY A 25 -15.85 -43.91 53.15
N GLY A 26 -16.49 -43.08 52.31
CA GLY A 26 -17.95 -43.01 52.20
C GLY A 26 -18.51 -41.69 51.65
N LEU A 27 -18.77 -41.67 50.34
CA LEU A 27 -19.88 -40.94 49.69
C LEU A 27 -20.08 -39.43 49.99
N GLY A 28 -19.68 -38.61 49.00
CA GLY A 28 -20.59 -37.64 48.38
C GLY A 28 -20.90 -36.33 49.12
N THR A 29 -20.18 -35.27 48.75
CA THR A 29 -20.67 -33.88 48.79
C THR A 29 -20.20 -33.12 47.56
N THR A 30 -21.09 -32.32 46.99
CA THR A 30 -20.82 -31.40 45.88
C THR A 30 -19.76 -30.36 46.25
N ALA A 31 -18.69 -30.28 45.48
CA ALA A 31 -17.78 -29.14 45.50
C ALA A 31 -18.36 -28.02 44.63
N THR A 32 -18.55 -26.84 45.21
CA THR A 32 -18.70 -25.59 44.48
C THR A 32 -17.30 -25.04 44.25
N ASP A 33 -16.76 -25.19 43.04
CA ASP A 33 -15.58 -24.43 42.61
C ASP A 33 -16.00 -22.99 42.31
N GLU A 34 -15.51 -22.06 43.11
CA GLU A 34 -15.67 -20.62 42.93
C GLU A 34 -14.55 -20.13 41.99
N GLN A 35 -14.73 -20.39 40.70
CA GLN A 35 -13.82 -19.93 39.64
C GLN A 35 -13.94 -18.40 39.48
N PRO A 36 -12.84 -17.64 39.48
CA PRO A 36 -12.90 -16.19 39.36
C PRO A 36 -13.46 -15.80 37.98
N ALA A 37 -14.51 -14.98 37.98
CA ALA A 37 -15.18 -14.55 36.75
C ALA A 37 -14.30 -13.53 35.99
N ALA A 38 -13.81 -13.94 34.82
CA ALA A 38 -13.31 -13.00 33.83
C ALA A 38 -14.50 -12.20 33.26
N THR A 39 -14.53 -10.89 33.52
CA THR A 39 -15.58 -9.99 33.03
C THR A 39 -15.37 -9.67 31.56
N ASN A 40 -16.03 -10.40 30.68
CA ASN A 40 -15.98 -10.18 29.23
C ASN A 40 -17.23 -9.40 28.76
N PRO A 41 -17.11 -8.20 28.17
CA PRO A 41 -18.25 -7.39 27.75
C PRO A 41 -18.78 -7.85 26.37
N LEU A 42 -19.35 -9.05 26.31
CA LEU A 42 -20.04 -9.55 25.11
C LEU A 42 -21.52 -9.22 25.19
N GLY A 43 -21.97 -8.32 24.32
CA GLY A 43 -23.38 -7.93 24.19
C GLY A 43 -24.28 -9.08 23.74
N ASP A 44 -25.53 -9.04 24.19
CA ASP A 44 -26.55 -10.08 24.03
C ASP A 44 -26.79 -10.46 22.54
N ARG A 45 -26.30 -11.64 22.12
CA ARG A 45 -26.42 -12.17 20.75
C ARG A 45 -27.23 -13.47 20.73
N THR A 46 -28.56 -13.37 20.87
CA THR A 46 -29.48 -14.51 20.80
C THR A 46 -29.69 -15.06 19.37
N GLY A 47 -28.63 -15.56 18.74
CA GLY A 47 -28.73 -16.39 17.53
C GLY A 47 -29.04 -17.85 17.91
N SER A 48 -30.13 -18.43 17.38
CA SER A 48 -30.43 -19.85 17.61
C SER A 48 -29.44 -20.74 16.85
N GLY A 49 -28.33 -21.10 17.49
CA GLY A 49 -27.23 -21.85 16.89
C GLY A 49 -27.66 -23.19 16.31
N THR A 50 -27.65 -23.28 14.97
CA THR A 50 -27.95 -24.49 14.19
C THR A 50 -26.90 -24.81 13.15
N ALA A 51 -25.92 -23.91 12.91
CA ALA A 51 -24.83 -24.16 11.99
C ALA A 51 -23.83 -25.17 12.57
N ARG A 52 -23.15 -25.87 11.67
CA ARG A 52 -22.09 -26.84 11.99
C ARG A 52 -20.83 -26.41 11.26
N VAL A 53 -19.73 -26.28 11.99
CA VAL A 53 -18.44 -25.87 11.43
C VAL A 53 -17.45 -27.02 11.55
N SER A 54 -16.71 -27.33 10.49
CA SER A 54 -15.74 -28.43 10.50
C SER A 54 -14.46 -28.08 9.73
N GLY A 55 -13.32 -28.59 10.20
CA GLY A 55 -12.02 -28.28 9.62
C GLY A 55 -10.91 -29.22 10.12
N THR A 56 -9.66 -28.84 9.88
CA THR A 56 -8.47 -29.58 10.35
C THR A 56 -7.39 -28.60 10.84
N LEU A 57 -6.72 -28.92 11.94
CA LEU A 57 -5.55 -28.20 12.45
C LEU A 57 -4.24 -28.82 11.96
N ARG A 58 -3.25 -27.98 11.61
CA ARG A 58 -1.90 -28.40 11.21
C ARG A 58 -0.81 -27.49 11.76
N ALA A 59 0.40 -28.02 11.92
CA ALA A 59 1.59 -27.24 12.24
C ALA A 59 1.98 -26.33 11.05
N ALA A 60 2.31 -25.07 11.32
CA ALA A 60 2.64 -24.08 10.30
C ALA A 60 4.10 -24.17 9.83
N ASN A 61 5.05 -24.05 10.76
CA ASN A 61 6.50 -24.02 10.53
C ASN A 61 7.21 -25.39 10.58
N ILE A 62 6.48 -26.50 10.73
CA ILE A 62 7.04 -27.86 10.65
C ILE A 62 6.85 -28.41 9.22
N GLY A 63 7.92 -28.95 8.62
CA GLY A 63 8.01 -29.29 7.19
C GLY A 63 6.76 -29.94 6.58
N ASP A 64 6.30 -31.07 7.12
CA ASP A 64 5.17 -31.83 6.56
C ASP A 64 3.77 -31.33 6.97
N ALA A 65 3.68 -30.18 7.64
CA ALA A 65 2.44 -29.60 8.17
C ALA A 65 1.62 -30.64 8.96
N LEU A 66 2.26 -31.23 9.97
CA LEU A 66 1.72 -32.35 10.76
C LEU A 66 0.36 -31.99 11.40
N PRO A 67 -0.60 -32.93 11.48
CA PRO A 67 -1.87 -32.70 12.16
C PRO A 67 -1.66 -32.45 13.66
N VAL A 68 -2.41 -31.52 14.24
CA VAL A 68 -2.30 -31.16 15.66
C VAL A 68 -3.58 -31.55 16.41
N GLY A 69 -3.48 -32.60 17.23
CA GLY A 69 -4.59 -33.15 18.01
C GLY A 69 -4.61 -32.69 19.47
N GLY A 70 -5.80 -32.71 20.09
CA GLY A 70 -6.00 -32.34 21.49
C GLY A 70 -6.08 -30.83 21.76
N VAL A 71 -6.15 -30.01 20.72
CA VAL A 71 -6.15 -28.54 20.81
C VAL A 71 -7.57 -28.04 21.10
N PRO A 72 -7.82 -27.24 22.15
CA PRO A 72 -9.07 -26.52 22.35
C PRO A 72 -9.40 -25.55 21.21
N ILE A 73 -10.66 -25.56 20.76
CA ILE A 73 -11.19 -24.70 19.71
C ILE A 73 -12.51 -24.10 20.18
N ALA A 74 -12.66 -22.78 20.10
CA ALA A 74 -13.92 -22.06 20.34
C ALA A 74 -14.32 -21.24 19.11
N LEU A 75 -15.62 -21.12 18.87
CA LEU A 75 -16.20 -20.31 17.79
C LEU A 75 -17.52 -19.69 18.26
N GLY A 76 -17.45 -18.44 18.75
CA GLY A 76 -18.51 -17.90 19.60
C GLY A 76 -18.71 -18.79 20.84
N ASP A 77 -19.96 -19.10 21.18
CA ASP A 77 -20.30 -19.95 22.34
C ASP A 77 -20.06 -21.46 22.12
N ALA A 78 -19.75 -21.88 20.89
CA ALA A 78 -19.51 -23.29 20.57
C ALA A 78 -18.04 -23.65 20.81
N ALA A 79 -17.77 -24.76 21.50
CA ALA A 79 -16.41 -25.25 21.75
C ALA A 79 -16.26 -26.75 21.46
N THR A 80 -15.04 -27.15 21.08
CA THR A 80 -14.64 -28.54 20.81
C THR A 80 -13.14 -28.71 21.03
N ALA A 81 -12.60 -29.91 20.81
CA ALA A 81 -11.16 -30.13 20.71
C ALA A 81 -10.81 -30.88 19.41
N SER A 82 -9.62 -30.66 18.86
CA SER A 82 -9.17 -31.40 17.68
C SER A 82 -8.92 -32.89 17.99
N ASN A 83 -9.31 -33.76 17.06
CA ASN A 83 -8.99 -35.18 17.07
C ASN A 83 -7.50 -35.40 16.81
N VAL A 84 -7.00 -36.62 17.05
CA VAL A 84 -5.58 -37.00 16.82
C VAL A 84 -5.12 -36.79 15.38
N ASP A 85 -6.02 -36.82 14.40
CA ASP A 85 -5.75 -36.51 12.99
C ASP A 85 -5.87 -35.00 12.65
N GLY A 86 -6.00 -34.15 13.66
CA GLY A 86 -6.21 -32.71 13.56
C GLY A 86 -7.63 -32.29 13.19
N SER A 87 -8.53 -33.22 12.84
CA SER A 87 -9.90 -32.87 12.45
C SER A 87 -10.74 -32.36 13.63
N PHE A 88 -11.67 -31.44 13.37
CA PHE A 88 -12.61 -30.97 14.38
C PHE A 88 -14.00 -30.71 13.81
N VAL A 89 -15.00 -30.76 14.70
CA VAL A 89 -16.39 -30.39 14.41
C VAL A 89 -16.95 -29.61 15.59
N LEU A 90 -17.45 -28.41 15.30
CA LEU A 90 -18.23 -27.54 16.17
C LEU A 90 -19.71 -27.67 15.78
N LEU A 91 -20.59 -27.72 16.77
CA LEU A 91 -22.04 -27.89 16.61
C LEU A 91 -22.78 -26.75 17.31
N GLY A 92 -23.87 -26.28 16.72
CA GLY A 92 -24.69 -25.22 17.29
C GLY A 92 -24.04 -23.84 17.22
N VAL A 93 -23.21 -23.60 16.20
CA VAL A 93 -22.52 -22.32 16.02
C VAL A 93 -23.56 -21.23 15.68
N PRO A 94 -23.54 -20.05 16.33
CA PRO A 94 -24.41 -18.94 15.99
C PRO A 94 -24.09 -18.36 14.60
N ALA A 95 -25.09 -17.80 13.93
CA ALA A 95 -24.91 -17.16 12.62
C ALA A 95 -24.22 -15.78 12.71
N GLY A 96 -23.72 -15.28 11.58
CA GLY A 96 -23.00 -13.99 11.45
C GLY A 96 -21.52 -14.09 11.83
N ARG A 97 -20.90 -12.94 12.16
CA ARG A 97 -19.49 -12.82 12.54
C ARG A 97 -19.21 -13.47 13.89
N GLN A 98 -18.55 -14.61 13.86
CA GLN A 98 -18.09 -15.36 15.04
C GLN A 98 -16.56 -15.35 15.12
N GLN A 99 -16.02 -15.13 16.33
CA GLN A 99 -14.58 -15.21 16.56
C GLN A 99 -14.16 -16.66 16.76
N LEU A 100 -13.24 -17.14 15.93
CA LEU A 100 -12.55 -18.42 16.07
C LEU A 100 -11.33 -18.22 16.97
N ILE A 101 -11.23 -18.98 18.05
CA ILE A 101 -10.05 -19.05 18.91
C ILE A 101 -9.55 -20.50 18.88
N VAL A 102 -8.25 -20.68 18.64
CA VAL A 102 -7.59 -22.00 18.68
C VAL A 102 -6.36 -21.90 19.57
N ASP A 103 -6.46 -22.47 20.77
CA ASP A 103 -5.44 -22.38 21.81
C ASP A 103 -4.50 -23.59 21.73
N GLY A 104 -3.37 -23.43 21.05
CA GLY A 104 -2.32 -24.44 21.00
C GLY A 104 -1.49 -24.59 22.28
N SER A 105 -1.58 -23.65 23.23
CA SER A 105 -0.58 -23.49 24.31
C SER A 105 -0.48 -24.70 25.23
N ALA A 106 -1.61 -25.34 25.51
CA ALA A 106 -1.69 -26.58 26.30
C ALA A 106 -1.08 -27.80 25.58
N VAL A 107 -0.91 -27.76 24.25
CA VAL A 107 -0.32 -28.85 23.45
C VAL A 107 1.19 -28.66 23.37
N ALA A 108 1.85 -28.94 24.49
CA ALA A 108 3.30 -28.92 24.62
C ALA A 108 3.96 -30.26 24.23
N THR A 109 5.17 -30.16 23.69
CA THR A 109 6.11 -31.26 23.49
C THR A 109 7.35 -31.04 24.36
N ARG A 110 8.38 -31.88 24.21
CA ARG A 110 9.68 -31.65 24.88
C ARG A 110 10.40 -30.39 24.38
N ASP A 111 10.22 -30.04 23.12
CA ASP A 111 11.08 -29.12 22.40
C ASP A 111 10.40 -27.76 22.09
N GLY A 112 9.16 -27.59 22.54
CA GLY A 112 8.30 -26.44 22.26
C GLY A 112 6.81 -26.74 22.44
N HIS A 113 5.98 -25.72 22.24
CA HIS A 113 4.51 -25.77 22.33
C HIS A 113 3.87 -25.16 21.07
N TYR A 114 2.57 -25.38 20.83
CA TYR A 114 1.85 -24.64 19.78
C TYR A 114 1.37 -23.30 20.30
N GLY A 115 1.45 -22.25 19.48
CA GLY A 115 0.92 -20.94 19.82
C GLY A 115 -0.61 -20.88 19.76
N GLU A 116 -1.17 -19.81 20.30
CA GLU A 116 -2.58 -19.45 20.14
C GLU A 116 -2.78 -18.67 18.83
N ILE A 117 -3.98 -18.78 18.25
CA ILE A 117 -4.46 -17.91 17.19
C ILE A 117 -5.91 -17.48 17.43
N ALA A 118 -6.24 -16.28 16.97
CA ALA A 118 -7.61 -15.78 16.89
C ALA A 118 -7.89 -15.24 15.47
N ALA A 119 -9.11 -15.48 14.98
CA ALA A 119 -9.59 -15.04 13.67
C ALA A 119 -11.11 -14.83 13.70
N VAL A 120 -11.70 -14.32 12.62
CA VAL A 120 -13.17 -14.18 12.48
C VAL A 120 -13.66 -15.00 11.29
N LEU A 121 -14.80 -15.66 11.45
CA LEU A 121 -15.51 -16.39 10.41
C LEU A 121 -16.93 -15.82 10.25
N GLU A 122 -17.40 -15.74 9.01
CA GLU A 122 -18.81 -15.46 8.69
C GLU A 122 -19.58 -16.78 8.61
N ILE A 123 -20.60 -16.94 9.47
CA ILE A 123 -21.37 -18.19 9.58
C ILE A 123 -22.78 -17.97 9.04
N ALA A 124 -23.12 -18.63 7.93
CA ALA A 124 -24.48 -18.64 7.39
C ALA A 124 -25.44 -19.42 8.32
N ALA A 125 -26.67 -18.91 8.47
CA ALA A 125 -27.64 -19.46 9.42
C ALA A 125 -28.11 -20.86 9.02
N GLY A 126 -27.75 -21.87 9.83
CA GLY A 126 -28.17 -23.25 9.65
C GLY A 126 -27.41 -24.03 8.57
N GLU A 127 -26.28 -23.51 8.09
CA GLU A 127 -25.45 -24.20 7.09
C GLU A 127 -24.31 -25.04 7.71
N ASP A 128 -23.90 -26.08 6.99
CA ASP A 128 -22.71 -26.88 7.29
C ASP A 128 -21.48 -26.19 6.64
N LEU A 129 -20.77 -25.34 7.38
CA LEU A 129 -19.52 -24.73 6.91
C LEU A 129 -18.36 -25.72 7.07
N ARG A 130 -17.74 -26.07 5.94
CA ARG A 130 -16.47 -26.78 5.93
C ARG A 130 -15.35 -25.79 5.60
N LEU A 131 -14.32 -25.74 6.43
CA LEU A 131 -13.10 -25.02 6.12
C LEU A 131 -12.33 -25.79 5.04
N ASP A 132 -12.22 -25.21 3.85
CA ASP A 132 -11.57 -25.85 2.70
C ASP A 132 -10.05 -25.94 2.83
N ARG A 133 -9.44 -25.07 3.67
CA ARG A 133 -8.03 -25.14 4.04
C ARG A 133 -7.85 -25.51 5.52
N PRO A 134 -6.74 -26.17 5.90
CA PRO A 134 -6.37 -26.34 7.28
C PRO A 134 -6.15 -24.99 7.98
N VAL A 135 -6.48 -24.95 9.27
CA VAL A 135 -6.08 -23.87 10.16
C VAL A 135 -4.68 -24.21 10.68
N TYR A 136 -3.72 -23.31 10.46
CA TYR A 136 -2.31 -23.53 10.76
C TYR A 136 -1.89 -22.88 12.08
N LEU A 137 -1.26 -23.66 12.96
CA LEU A 137 -0.74 -23.23 14.26
C LEU A 137 0.78 -23.10 14.23
N PRO A 138 1.36 -21.99 14.72
CA PRO A 138 2.80 -21.85 14.83
C PRO A 138 3.30 -22.77 15.95
N PHE A 139 4.39 -23.49 15.71
CA PHE A 139 5.09 -24.23 16.76
C PHE A 139 6.22 -23.36 17.32
N VAL A 140 6.11 -22.98 18.57
CA VAL A 140 7.09 -22.16 19.30
C VAL A 140 8.09 -23.10 19.95
N THR A 141 9.31 -23.13 19.43
CA THR A 141 10.39 -23.93 20.04
C THR A 141 10.92 -23.24 21.29
N THR A 142 11.32 -23.99 22.31
CA THR A 142 11.92 -23.41 23.53
C THR A 142 13.27 -22.73 23.26
N ALA A 143 13.92 -23.05 22.13
CA ALA A 143 15.14 -22.36 21.69
C ALA A 143 14.87 -21.00 21.00
N SER A 144 13.63 -20.76 20.56
CA SER A 144 13.18 -19.50 19.93
C SER A 144 12.40 -18.60 20.89
N GLU A 145 12.22 -19.00 22.15
CA GLU A 145 11.69 -18.15 23.22
C GLU A 145 12.82 -17.29 23.78
N GLN A 146 12.62 -15.98 23.82
CA GLN A 146 13.56 -15.02 24.41
C GLN A 146 12.84 -14.18 25.45
N VAL A 147 13.44 -14.02 26.64
CA VAL A 147 12.79 -13.30 27.74
C VAL A 147 12.90 -11.80 27.51
N VAL A 148 11.75 -11.12 27.42
CA VAL A 148 11.67 -9.66 27.36
C VAL A 148 11.78 -9.07 28.75
N ALA A 149 12.73 -8.16 28.95
CA ALA A 149 12.99 -7.51 30.23
C ALA A 149 12.16 -6.22 30.43
N LEU A 150 11.77 -5.94 31.68
CA LEU A 150 11.08 -4.70 32.04
C LEU A 150 12.00 -3.47 32.11
N ASP A 151 13.32 -3.67 32.11
CA ASP A 151 14.34 -2.63 32.36
C ASP A 151 15.48 -2.59 31.34
N ALA A 152 15.41 -3.39 30.27
CA ALA A 152 16.40 -3.41 29.20
C ALA A 152 15.74 -3.63 27.83
N TRP A 153 16.33 -3.02 26.80
CA TRP A 153 15.99 -3.31 25.41
C TRP A 153 16.22 -4.79 25.11
N THR A 154 15.23 -5.44 24.49
CA THR A 154 15.28 -6.86 24.12
C THR A 154 15.08 -6.99 22.61
N THR A 155 16.05 -7.59 21.92
CA THR A 155 15.91 -7.98 20.51
C THR A 155 15.51 -9.45 20.43
N VAL A 156 14.25 -9.74 20.06
CA VAL A 156 13.77 -11.12 19.88
C VAL A 156 13.98 -11.53 18.43
N THR A 157 14.74 -12.60 18.18
CA THR A 157 15.13 -13.03 16.81
C THR A 157 14.71 -14.47 16.53
N SER A 158 14.07 -14.66 15.38
CA SER A 158 13.70 -15.97 14.79
C SER A 158 14.93 -16.75 14.29
N ALA A 159 14.75 -18.05 13.99
CA ALA A 159 15.82 -18.88 13.44
C ALA A 159 16.29 -18.42 12.04
N GLU A 160 15.39 -17.79 11.29
CA GLU A 160 15.63 -17.25 9.94
C GLU A 160 16.20 -15.82 9.96
N GLY A 161 16.32 -15.19 11.14
CA GLY A 161 16.94 -13.88 11.33
C GLY A 161 15.97 -12.68 11.34
N VAL A 162 14.65 -12.88 11.20
CA VAL A 162 13.66 -11.83 11.48
C VAL A 162 13.76 -11.44 12.95
N ALA A 163 13.93 -10.15 13.24
CA ALA A 163 14.17 -9.59 14.56
C ALA A 163 13.11 -8.55 14.95
N LEU A 164 12.83 -8.47 16.24
CA LEU A 164 11.86 -7.57 16.86
C LEU A 164 12.55 -6.76 17.97
N GLU A 165 12.57 -5.43 17.88
CA GLU A 165 13.23 -4.56 18.86
C GLU A 165 12.21 -4.07 19.90
N ILE A 166 12.12 -4.76 21.04
CA ILE A 166 11.19 -4.41 22.13
C ILE A 166 11.91 -3.52 23.17
N PRO A 167 11.40 -2.31 23.47
CA PRO A 167 11.95 -1.46 24.51
C PRO A 167 11.76 -2.06 25.92
N PRO A 168 12.50 -1.57 26.94
CA PRO A 168 12.19 -1.86 28.34
C PRO A 168 10.70 -1.70 28.60
N GLY A 169 10.04 -2.65 29.26
CA GLY A 169 8.62 -2.57 29.63
C GLY A 169 7.63 -2.37 28.47
N GLY A 170 8.06 -2.55 27.22
CA GLY A 170 7.21 -2.33 26.06
C GLY A 170 6.22 -3.45 25.75
N ALA A 171 6.45 -4.64 26.30
CA ALA A 171 5.57 -5.79 26.22
C ALA A 171 4.48 -5.74 27.30
N ARG A 172 3.23 -6.00 26.90
CA ARG A 172 2.10 -6.20 27.82
C ARG A 172 1.40 -7.51 27.57
N GLN A 173 0.77 -8.03 28.62
CA GLN A 173 -0.11 -9.19 28.57
C GLN A 173 -1.33 -8.89 29.43
N ALA A 174 -2.54 -9.07 28.87
CA ALA A 174 -3.80 -8.65 29.49
C ALA A 174 -3.78 -7.20 30.04
N GLY A 175 -3.14 -6.27 29.32
CA GLY A 175 -3.04 -4.85 29.67
C GLY A 175 -1.97 -4.48 30.72
N VAL A 176 -1.25 -5.47 31.29
CA VAL A 176 -0.21 -5.23 32.31
C VAL A 176 1.18 -5.39 31.68
N GLU A 177 2.15 -4.55 32.05
CA GLU A 177 3.57 -4.74 31.68
C GLU A 177 4.04 -6.15 32.06
N SER A 178 4.58 -6.90 31.10
CA SER A 178 4.89 -8.32 31.25
C SER A 178 6.37 -8.60 31.00
N GLU A 179 7.01 -9.30 31.94
CA GLU A 179 8.29 -9.97 31.74
C GLU A 179 8.00 -11.43 31.37
N GLY A 180 8.47 -11.89 30.21
CA GLY A 180 8.12 -13.24 29.76
C GLY A 180 8.79 -13.67 28.47
N PRO A 181 8.66 -14.97 28.11
CA PRO A 181 9.13 -15.49 26.84
C PRO A 181 8.30 -14.91 25.70
N VAL A 182 8.96 -14.27 24.75
CA VAL A 182 8.39 -13.86 23.46
C VAL A 182 9.12 -14.59 22.35
N SER A 183 8.41 -14.94 21.29
CA SER A 183 8.98 -15.64 20.13
C SER A 183 8.49 -15.05 18.82
N VAL A 184 9.37 -15.02 17.82
CA VAL A 184 9.06 -14.68 16.43
C VAL A 184 9.33 -15.91 15.57
N GLN A 185 8.35 -16.32 14.78
CA GLN A 185 8.40 -17.50 13.91
C GLN A 185 8.17 -17.09 12.46
N VAL A 186 9.07 -17.45 11.54
CA VAL A 186 8.81 -17.27 10.10
C VAL A 186 7.94 -18.42 9.60
N ILE A 187 6.84 -18.08 8.93
CA ILE A 187 5.84 -19.03 8.45
C ILE A 187 5.76 -18.96 6.91
N PRO A 188 5.59 -20.10 6.21
CA PRO A 188 5.25 -20.08 4.78
C PRO A 188 3.90 -19.38 4.51
N ALA A 189 3.81 -18.57 3.46
CA ALA A 189 2.61 -17.77 3.16
C ALA A 189 1.34 -18.61 2.90
N ASP A 190 1.51 -19.85 2.41
CA ASP A 190 0.46 -20.86 2.21
C ASP A 190 -0.01 -21.53 3.53
N ARG A 191 0.58 -21.16 4.67
CA ARG A 191 0.33 -21.74 6.01
C ARG A 191 -0.08 -20.70 7.05
N THR A 192 -0.74 -19.65 6.59
CA THR A 192 -1.49 -18.67 7.39
C THR A 192 -2.75 -19.29 8.03
N PRO A 193 -3.24 -18.77 9.18
CA PRO A 193 -4.32 -19.38 9.96
C PRO A 193 -5.68 -19.31 9.26
N VAL A 194 -5.89 -18.25 8.46
CA VAL A 194 -7.05 -18.04 7.57
C VAL A 194 -6.57 -17.68 6.17
N ALA A 195 -7.41 -17.89 5.16
CA ALA A 195 -7.14 -17.44 3.79
C ALA A 195 -6.81 -15.94 3.80
N LEU A 196 -5.65 -15.58 3.26
CA LEU A 196 -5.37 -14.18 2.97
C LEU A 196 -6.27 -13.72 1.81
N PRO A 197 -6.75 -12.46 1.83
CA PRO A 197 -7.43 -11.86 0.67
C PRO A 197 -6.63 -12.05 -0.64
N GLU A 198 -7.33 -12.24 -1.75
CA GLU A 198 -6.74 -12.62 -3.05
C GLU A 198 -5.66 -11.62 -3.53
N ARG A 199 -5.76 -10.33 -3.16
CA ARG A 199 -4.75 -9.30 -3.43
C ARG A 199 -3.32 -9.66 -2.95
N PHE A 200 -3.20 -10.54 -1.95
CA PHE A 200 -1.92 -10.99 -1.40
C PHE A 200 -1.34 -12.23 -2.12
N ALA A 201 -2.08 -12.86 -3.03
CA ALA A 201 -1.65 -14.08 -3.71
C ALA A 201 -0.35 -13.85 -4.51
N GLY A 202 0.72 -14.57 -4.15
CA GLY A 202 2.04 -14.45 -4.78
C GLY A 202 2.83 -13.19 -4.43
N ARG A 203 2.33 -12.33 -3.53
CA ARG A 203 2.91 -11.01 -3.20
C ARG A 203 3.39 -10.87 -1.75
N VAL A 204 3.19 -11.90 -0.94
CA VAL A 204 3.71 -11.99 0.43
C VAL A 204 5.16 -12.47 0.39
N LEU A 205 6.07 -11.61 0.82
CA LEU A 205 7.52 -11.86 0.85
C LEU A 205 7.92 -12.64 2.10
N THR A 206 7.30 -12.32 3.24
CA THR A 206 7.57 -12.98 4.53
C THR A 206 6.32 -12.96 5.39
N VAL A 207 6.03 -14.06 6.09
CA VAL A 207 5.04 -14.09 7.17
C VAL A 207 5.75 -14.31 8.49
N ALA A 208 5.45 -13.48 9.48
CA ALA A 208 5.90 -13.66 10.86
C ALA A 208 4.68 -13.94 11.76
N SER A 209 4.80 -14.91 12.66
CA SER A 209 3.88 -15.07 13.79
C SER A 209 4.64 -14.71 15.07
N ILE A 210 4.03 -13.87 15.90
CA ILE A 210 4.61 -13.39 17.16
C ILE A 210 3.76 -13.95 18.30
N GLN A 211 4.41 -14.50 19.30
CA GLN A 211 3.78 -15.29 20.37
C GLN A 211 4.31 -14.86 21.75
N PRO A 212 3.50 -14.93 22.83
CA PRO A 212 2.11 -15.45 22.88
C PRO A 212 1.10 -14.50 22.20
N ALA A 213 -0.11 -14.98 21.89
CA ALA A 213 -1.08 -14.24 21.07
C ALA A 213 -1.81 -13.09 21.79
N ASP A 214 -1.81 -13.12 23.12
CA ASP A 214 -2.35 -12.09 24.02
C ASP A 214 -1.31 -11.02 24.41
N LEU A 215 -0.11 -11.11 23.82
CA LEU A 215 0.92 -10.08 23.87
C LEU A 215 0.42 -8.82 23.15
N ASP A 216 0.64 -7.67 23.75
CA ASP A 216 0.31 -6.37 23.19
C ASP A 216 1.52 -5.43 23.31
N PHE A 217 1.73 -4.61 22.28
CA PHE A 217 2.71 -3.53 22.30
C PHE A 217 1.93 -2.23 22.07
N PRO A 218 1.59 -1.46 23.14
CA PRO A 218 0.81 -0.22 23.02
C PRO A 218 1.44 0.78 22.04
N VAL A 219 2.75 0.70 21.92
CA VAL A 219 3.57 1.36 20.93
C VAL A 219 4.08 0.30 19.95
N PRO A 220 3.86 0.44 18.63
CA PRO A 220 4.34 -0.53 17.66
C PRO A 220 5.87 -0.64 17.67
N VAL A 221 6.37 -1.85 17.91
CA VAL A 221 7.80 -2.17 17.98
C VAL A 221 8.39 -2.47 16.59
N THR A 222 9.69 -2.21 16.42
CA THR A 222 10.37 -2.36 15.13
C THR A 222 10.49 -3.82 14.73
N LEU A 223 10.11 -4.15 13.49
CA LEU A 223 10.38 -5.43 12.86
C LEU A 223 11.46 -5.28 11.77
N THR A 224 12.49 -6.12 11.84
CA THR A 224 13.57 -6.19 10.84
C THR A 224 13.54 -7.58 10.19
N THR A 225 13.36 -7.64 8.88
CA THR A 225 13.37 -8.87 8.08
C THR A 225 14.69 -8.94 7.29
N PRO A 226 15.53 -9.99 7.42
CA PRO A 226 16.82 -10.03 6.76
C PRO A 226 16.67 -10.18 5.24
N SER A 227 17.64 -9.67 4.49
CA SER A 227 17.65 -9.69 3.03
C SER A 227 17.58 -11.10 2.43
N SER A 228 18.01 -12.14 3.17
CA SER A 228 17.90 -13.56 2.79
C SER A 228 16.46 -14.07 2.63
N LEU A 229 15.46 -13.39 3.22
CA LEU A 229 14.04 -13.73 3.07
C LEU A 229 13.34 -12.88 1.99
N ILE A 230 14.07 -11.98 1.35
CA ILE A 230 13.52 -10.99 0.41
C ILE A 230 14.25 -11.17 -0.92
N ALA A 231 13.76 -12.13 -1.71
CA ALA A 231 14.35 -12.51 -3.01
C ALA A 231 14.43 -11.36 -4.03
N GLU A 232 13.62 -10.32 -3.83
CA GLU A 232 13.53 -9.08 -4.59
C GLU A 232 14.78 -8.19 -4.59
N GLU A 233 15.75 -8.33 -5.50
CA GLU A 233 16.77 -7.27 -5.68
C GLU A 233 16.16 -6.01 -6.33
N GLY A 234 16.37 -4.84 -5.71
CA GLY A 234 16.03 -3.53 -6.30
C GLY A 234 14.78 -2.83 -5.76
N ARG A 235 13.97 -3.47 -4.90
CA ARG A 235 12.84 -2.84 -4.19
C ARG A 235 13.28 -2.23 -2.86
N ASN A 236 12.96 -0.94 -2.65
CA ASN A 236 13.39 -0.19 -1.47
C ASN A 236 12.29 -0.01 -0.40
N PHE A 237 11.02 -0.21 -0.73
CA PHE A 237 9.87 0.08 0.15
C PHE A 237 8.86 -1.07 0.19
N PHE A 238 8.29 -1.29 1.37
CA PHE A 238 7.49 -2.45 1.72
C PHE A 238 6.35 -2.06 2.66
N SER A 239 5.24 -2.80 2.62
CA SER A 239 4.15 -2.68 3.59
C SER A 239 4.21 -3.86 4.57
N LEU A 240 4.08 -3.57 5.87
CA LEU A 240 3.79 -4.59 6.87
C LEU A 240 2.30 -4.58 7.18
N TRP A 241 1.65 -5.72 7.02
CA TRP A 241 0.25 -5.94 7.33
C TRP A 241 0.10 -6.82 8.56
N SER A 242 -1.02 -6.71 9.28
CA SER A 242 -1.36 -7.56 10.42
C SER A 242 -2.76 -8.15 10.25
N LEU A 243 -2.94 -9.41 10.64
CA LEU A 243 -4.27 -10.00 10.79
C LEU A 243 -4.92 -9.46 12.07
N ASN A 244 -6.04 -8.77 11.92
CA ASN A 244 -6.80 -8.21 13.03
C ASN A 244 -7.75 -9.28 13.60
N ALA A 245 -7.48 -9.75 14.81
CA ALA A 245 -8.28 -10.79 15.48
C ALA A 245 -9.71 -10.36 15.87
N LYS A 246 -10.02 -9.06 15.93
CA LYS A 246 -11.35 -8.53 16.23
C LYS A 246 -12.22 -8.40 14.97
N SER A 247 -11.65 -7.91 13.87
CA SER A 247 -12.39 -7.72 12.61
C SER A 247 -12.30 -8.92 11.65
N GLY A 248 -11.24 -9.72 11.73
CA GLY A 248 -10.85 -10.71 10.71
C GLY A 248 -10.19 -10.10 9.47
N GLY A 249 -10.10 -8.77 9.40
CA GLY A 249 -9.46 -8.04 8.33
C GLY A 249 -7.94 -8.12 8.38
N VAL A 250 -7.29 -7.68 7.31
CA VAL A 250 -5.84 -7.54 7.21
C VAL A 250 -5.52 -6.07 7.03
N ASN A 251 -4.99 -5.44 8.08
CA ASN A 251 -4.78 -3.99 8.17
C ASN A 251 -3.29 -3.69 7.94
N GLN A 252 -2.94 -2.62 7.22
CA GLN A 252 -1.54 -2.19 7.16
C GLN A 252 -1.18 -1.57 8.52
N VAL A 253 -0.08 -2.01 9.10
CA VAL A 253 0.41 -1.60 10.41
C VAL A 253 1.78 -0.95 10.37
N ALA A 254 2.52 -1.07 9.26
CA ALA A 254 3.81 -0.43 9.08
C ALA A 254 4.16 -0.12 7.62
N VAL A 255 5.08 0.82 7.44
CA VAL A 255 5.90 0.99 6.23
C VAL A 255 7.34 0.61 6.59
N ALA A 256 7.98 -0.14 5.71
CA ALA A 256 9.35 -0.62 5.91
C ALA A 256 10.25 -0.28 4.72
N VAL A 257 11.52 -0.01 5.01
CA VAL A 257 12.54 0.44 4.05
C VAL A 257 13.67 -0.58 4.01
N ARG A 258 14.30 -0.76 2.84
CA ARG A 258 15.52 -1.57 2.73
C ARG A 258 16.72 -0.84 3.33
N GLU A 259 17.42 -1.54 4.21
CA GLU A 259 18.73 -1.21 4.75
C GLU A 259 19.74 -2.30 4.33
N ASP A 260 21.05 -2.09 4.55
CA ASP A 260 22.09 -3.08 4.21
C ASP A 260 21.86 -4.46 4.86
N ALA A 261 21.22 -4.49 6.05
CA ALA A 261 20.94 -5.70 6.80
C ALA A 261 19.65 -6.44 6.36
N GLY A 262 18.75 -5.79 5.60
CA GLY A 262 17.42 -6.32 5.30
C GLY A 262 16.38 -5.24 5.06
N VAL A 263 15.16 -5.44 5.56
CA VAL A 263 14.07 -4.47 5.53
C VAL A 263 13.60 -4.20 6.95
N ARG A 264 13.61 -2.92 7.34
CA ARG A 264 13.27 -2.46 8.68
C ARG A 264 12.01 -1.61 8.64
N THR A 265 11.05 -1.85 9.53
CA THR A 265 9.92 -0.93 9.71
C THR A 265 10.44 0.41 10.20
N VAL A 266 10.40 1.44 9.35
CA VAL A 266 10.76 2.81 9.74
C VAL A 266 9.60 3.52 10.43
N ALA A 267 8.38 3.01 10.24
CA ALA A 267 7.17 3.64 10.73
C ALA A 267 6.00 2.68 10.79
N GLY A 268 5.03 2.95 11.66
CA GLY A 268 4.16 1.89 12.17
C GLY A 268 5.00 0.81 12.88
N GLY A 269 4.56 -0.45 12.89
CA GLY A 269 5.34 -1.57 13.44
C GLY A 269 4.48 -2.76 13.84
N VAL A 270 5.02 -3.59 14.72
CA VAL A 270 4.30 -4.71 15.34
C VAL A 270 3.59 -4.22 16.59
N GLY A 271 2.26 -4.25 16.60
CA GLY A 271 1.42 -3.88 17.75
C GLY A 271 1.06 -5.01 18.72
N GLY A 272 1.46 -6.26 18.49
CA GLY A 272 1.24 -7.34 19.46
C GLY A 272 1.63 -8.74 18.98
N GLY A 273 1.19 -9.76 19.72
CA GLY A 273 1.32 -11.18 19.44
C GLY A 273 0.37 -11.63 18.33
N ARG A 274 0.69 -11.30 17.08
CA ARG A 274 -0.21 -11.53 15.95
C ARG A 274 0.53 -12.08 14.74
N TRP A 275 -0.22 -12.26 13.66
CA TRP A 275 0.29 -12.64 12.35
C TRP A 275 0.56 -11.39 11.54
N TYR A 276 1.76 -11.31 10.98
CA TYR A 276 2.26 -10.18 10.19
C TYR A 276 2.71 -10.65 8.82
N PHE A 277 2.43 -9.84 7.79
CA PHE A 277 2.72 -10.15 6.38
C PHE A 277 3.51 -8.98 5.80
N LEU A 278 4.77 -9.23 5.41
CA LEU A 278 5.56 -8.26 4.66
C LEU A 278 5.26 -8.44 3.18
N THR A 279 4.85 -7.37 2.52
CA THR A 279 4.55 -7.30 1.08
C THR A 279 5.31 -6.14 0.45
N ASP A 280 5.28 -6.07 -0.89
CA ASP A 280 5.59 -4.82 -1.57
C ASP A 280 4.67 -3.68 -1.09
N LEU A 281 5.13 -2.43 -1.28
CA LEU A 281 4.34 -1.25 -0.93
C LEU A 281 3.06 -1.18 -1.78
N GLU A 282 1.91 -1.11 -1.10
CA GLU A 282 0.59 -0.94 -1.72
C GLU A 282 0.02 0.44 -1.46
N PHE A 283 -0.72 0.93 -2.44
CA PHE A 283 -1.46 2.18 -2.41
C PHE A 283 -2.94 1.85 -2.56
N ALA A 284 -3.79 2.47 -1.74
CA ALA A 284 -5.23 2.39 -1.93
C ALA A 284 -5.66 3.51 -2.89
N VAL A 285 -6.22 3.17 -4.04
CA VAL A 285 -6.80 4.15 -4.97
C VAL A 285 -8.31 4.14 -4.79
N ARG A 286 -8.80 5.18 -4.12
CA ARG A 286 -10.22 5.30 -3.77
C ARG A 286 -10.92 6.14 -4.84
N SER A 287 -11.72 5.46 -5.67
CA SER A 287 -12.69 6.12 -6.56
C SER A 287 -13.90 6.57 -5.72
N PRO A 288 -14.24 7.86 -5.73
CA PRO A 288 -15.28 8.38 -4.84
C PRO A 288 -16.68 8.10 -5.40
N CYS A 289 -17.48 7.35 -4.63
CA CYS A 289 -18.95 7.23 -4.71
C CYS A 289 -19.59 7.14 -6.11
N GLN A 290 -20.10 5.96 -6.49
CA GLN A 290 -20.75 5.69 -7.80
C GLN A 290 -22.09 6.43 -8.10
N PHE A 291 -22.40 7.56 -7.45
CA PHE A 291 -23.73 8.20 -7.51
C PHE A 291 -23.73 9.67 -7.91
N GLY A 292 -23.87 9.91 -9.23
CA GLY A 292 -24.80 10.88 -9.81
C GLY A 292 -24.49 12.38 -9.71
N ASP A 293 -23.80 12.83 -8.67
CA ASP A 293 -23.38 14.22 -8.47
C ASP A 293 -21.88 14.23 -8.15
N SER A 294 -21.09 14.59 -9.17
CA SER A 294 -19.63 14.63 -9.07
C SER A 294 -19.14 15.68 -8.07
N GLN A 295 -19.93 16.71 -7.76
CA GLN A 295 -19.53 17.73 -6.78
C GLN A 295 -19.69 17.22 -5.36
N ALA A 296 -20.85 16.62 -5.00
CA ALA A 296 -21.06 16.05 -3.68
C ALA A 296 -20.09 14.89 -3.37
N ALA A 297 -19.76 14.07 -4.37
CA ALA A 297 -18.74 13.03 -4.25
C ALA A 297 -17.34 13.60 -3.97
N LEU A 298 -16.99 14.72 -4.63
CA LEU A 298 -15.72 15.42 -4.48
C LEU A 298 -15.60 16.08 -3.10
N GLU A 299 -16.65 16.78 -2.63
CA GLU A 299 -16.72 17.40 -1.30
C GLU A 299 -16.61 16.34 -0.17
N CYS A 300 -17.35 15.24 -0.25
CA CYS A 300 -17.28 14.13 0.73
C CYS A 300 -15.88 13.50 0.77
N SER A 301 -15.17 13.47 -0.36
CA SER A 301 -13.84 12.86 -0.47
C SER A 301 -12.72 13.78 -0.02
N ALA A 302 -12.81 15.07 -0.30
CA ALA A 302 -11.89 16.08 0.24
C ALA A 302 -11.95 16.09 1.78
N ALA A 303 -13.17 16.11 2.35
CA ALA A 303 -13.36 16.02 3.80
C ALA A 303 -12.84 14.69 4.39
N ALA A 304 -13.04 13.57 3.69
CA ALA A 304 -12.59 12.25 4.12
C ALA A 304 -11.05 12.12 4.11
N LEU A 305 -10.37 12.71 3.12
CA LEU A 305 -8.92 12.76 3.06
C LEU A 305 -8.33 13.73 4.10
N HIS A 306 -8.97 14.88 4.33
CA HIS A 306 -8.57 15.85 5.35
C HIS A 306 -8.66 15.26 6.77
N LEU A 307 -9.78 14.59 7.09
CA LEU A 307 -9.94 13.85 8.35
C LEU A 307 -8.85 12.79 8.53
N LEU A 308 -8.47 12.09 7.45
CA LEU A 308 -7.40 11.10 7.52
C LEU A 308 -6.02 11.73 7.76
N ASP A 309 -5.75 12.90 7.16
CA ASP A 309 -4.52 13.68 7.35
C ASP A 309 -4.35 14.02 8.84
N GLU A 310 -5.35 14.68 9.43
CA GLU A 310 -5.31 15.11 10.84
C GLU A 310 -5.23 13.92 11.81
N VAL A 311 -6.00 12.86 11.57
CA VAL A 311 -5.96 11.63 12.40
C VAL A 311 -4.60 10.91 12.28
N GLN A 312 -3.86 11.09 11.19
CA GLN A 312 -2.51 10.56 11.01
C GLN A 312 -1.42 11.47 11.63
N GLU A 313 -1.61 12.79 11.61
CA GLU A 313 -0.71 13.76 12.27
C GLU A 313 -0.72 13.65 13.79
N VAL A 314 -1.84 13.22 14.39
CA VAL A 314 -2.00 12.96 15.84
C VAL A 314 -1.28 11.68 16.32
N ASN A 315 -0.42 11.07 15.48
CA ASN A 315 0.36 9.89 15.87
C ASN A 315 1.25 10.17 17.10
N ALA A 316 0.94 9.46 18.18
CA ALA A 316 1.71 9.49 19.41
C ALA A 316 3.18 9.15 19.18
N ALA A 317 4.06 10.09 19.54
CA ALA A 317 5.45 9.82 19.83
C ALA A 317 5.54 8.72 20.92
N ARG A 318 6.54 7.85 20.80
CA ARG A 318 6.51 6.42 21.10
C ARG A 318 7.51 5.98 22.19
N LEU A 319 7.16 6.09 23.47
CA LEU A 319 8.05 5.63 24.55
C LEU A 319 7.44 4.61 25.51
N PRO A 320 7.76 3.30 25.33
CA PRO A 320 7.23 2.22 26.15
C PRO A 320 8.01 2.01 27.46
N GLY A 321 7.37 1.35 28.43
CA GLY A 321 7.97 0.96 29.71
C GLY A 321 8.29 2.07 30.69
N ALA A 322 7.93 3.32 30.37
CA ALA A 322 8.16 4.44 31.27
C ALA A 322 7.46 4.26 32.64
N ARG A 323 6.49 3.32 32.80
CA ARG A 323 5.84 3.04 34.09
C ARG A 323 6.80 2.43 35.07
N THR A 324 7.44 1.32 34.68
CA THR A 324 8.48 0.67 35.48
C THR A 324 9.70 1.57 35.64
N VAL A 325 10.11 2.31 34.61
CA VAL A 325 11.25 3.25 34.68
C VAL A 325 10.99 4.39 35.67
N LEU A 326 9.91 5.17 35.49
CA LEU A 326 9.54 6.28 36.38
C LEU A 326 9.21 5.79 37.80
N GLY A 327 8.55 4.64 37.94
CA GLY A 327 8.24 4.02 39.23
C GLY A 327 9.50 3.57 39.99
N ARG A 328 10.50 3.02 39.30
CA ARG A 328 11.81 2.68 39.89
C ARG A 328 12.60 3.93 40.28
N ILE A 329 12.59 4.98 39.45
CA ILE A 329 13.16 6.30 39.80
C ILE A 329 12.47 6.88 41.05
N ALA A 330 11.13 6.87 41.08
CA ALA A 330 10.35 7.35 42.23
C ALA A 330 10.69 6.56 43.50
N ALA A 331 10.76 5.23 43.43
CA ALA A 331 11.13 4.38 44.56
C ALA A 331 12.57 4.63 45.05
N ALA A 332 13.53 4.82 44.14
CA ALA A 332 14.92 5.14 44.47
C ALA A 332 15.05 6.51 45.16
N LEU A 333 14.37 7.53 44.63
CA LEU A 333 14.34 8.90 45.18
C LEU A 333 13.56 8.98 46.50
N ALA A 334 12.45 8.25 46.64
CA ALA A 334 11.70 8.10 47.90
C ALA A 334 12.56 7.46 49.01
N GLY A 335 13.57 6.67 48.63
CA GLY A 335 14.61 6.13 49.51
C GLY A 335 15.54 7.17 50.17
N ARG A 336 15.41 8.47 49.83
CA ARG A 336 15.99 9.68 50.45
C ARG A 336 17.30 9.46 51.23
N GLY A 337 18.42 9.64 50.54
CA GLY A 337 19.74 9.72 51.19
C GLY A 337 19.88 10.98 52.06
N ARG A 338 19.78 10.85 53.39
CA ARG A 338 20.22 11.90 54.34
C ARG A 338 21.75 12.06 54.39
N THR A 339 22.48 11.37 53.52
CA THR A 339 23.94 11.30 53.46
C THR A 339 24.39 11.29 52.01
N LEU A 340 25.50 11.99 51.74
CA LEU A 340 26.06 12.14 50.39
C LEU A 340 26.22 10.79 49.66
N ALA A 341 26.85 9.79 50.31
CA ALA A 341 27.07 8.48 49.73
C ALA A 341 25.79 7.74 49.30
N ARG A 342 24.64 7.99 49.97
CA ARG A 342 23.35 7.40 49.60
C ARG A 342 22.67 8.18 48.46
N GLY A 343 22.91 9.48 48.34
CA GLY A 343 22.48 10.24 47.16
C GLY A 343 23.27 9.85 45.90
N GLN A 344 24.59 9.69 46.02
CA GLN A 344 25.45 9.21 44.93
C GLN A 344 25.05 7.80 44.46
N ALA A 345 24.82 6.86 45.40
CA ALA A 345 24.36 5.52 45.06
C ALA A 345 22.96 5.49 44.41
N VAL A 346 22.08 6.45 44.73
CA VAL A 346 20.80 6.59 44.03
C VAL A 346 21.04 7.04 42.59
N LEU A 347 21.80 8.12 42.37
CA LEU A 347 22.14 8.61 41.02
C LEU A 347 22.80 7.54 40.15
N GLU A 348 23.74 6.78 40.69
CA GLU A 348 24.44 5.69 39.97
C GLU A 348 23.47 4.58 39.52
N ILE A 349 22.51 4.20 40.37
CA ILE A 349 21.52 3.15 40.06
C ILE A 349 20.46 3.65 39.07
N SER A 350 20.07 4.93 39.12
CA SER A 350 18.99 5.47 38.29
C SER A 350 19.45 6.25 37.05
N ALA A 351 20.75 6.44 36.79
CA ALA A 351 21.24 7.20 35.64
C ALA A 351 20.70 6.67 34.29
N GLY A 352 20.88 5.38 34.01
CA GLY A 352 20.37 4.77 32.77
C GLY A 352 18.83 4.73 32.66
N LEU A 353 18.12 4.85 33.80
CA LEU A 353 16.66 5.00 33.82
C LEU A 353 16.24 6.45 33.56
N TYR A 354 17.05 7.42 34.03
CA TYR A 354 16.76 8.84 33.93
C TYR A 354 16.79 9.32 32.47
N ASP A 355 17.78 8.89 31.68
CA ASP A 355 17.88 9.30 30.27
C ASP A 355 16.65 8.82 29.47
N VAL A 356 16.26 7.55 29.63
CA VAL A 356 15.03 6.97 29.05
C VAL A 356 13.77 7.73 29.50
N ALA A 357 13.72 8.17 30.76
CA ALA A 357 12.60 8.96 31.28
C ALA A 357 12.57 10.41 30.75
N VAL A 358 13.72 11.04 30.46
CA VAL A 358 13.79 12.38 29.86
C VAL A 358 13.28 12.35 28.42
N GLU A 359 13.73 11.38 27.64
CA GLU A 359 13.19 11.13 26.30
C GLU A 359 11.68 10.88 26.39
N GLY A 360 11.24 10.06 27.35
CA GLY A 360 9.83 9.71 27.58
C GLY A 360 8.93 10.93 27.74
N LEU A 361 9.33 11.86 28.61
CA LEU A 361 8.55 13.07 28.84
C LEU A 361 8.59 14.09 27.70
N ALA A 362 9.67 14.14 26.91
CA ALA A 362 9.74 15.03 25.76
C ALA A 362 8.72 14.63 24.68
N GLU A 363 8.56 13.32 24.45
CA GLU A 363 7.57 12.78 23.52
C GLU A 363 6.13 12.95 24.01
N TYR A 364 5.87 12.74 25.31
CA TYR A 364 4.55 13.05 25.89
C TYR A 364 4.15 14.51 25.68
N GLN A 365 5.09 15.45 25.84
CA GLN A 365 4.84 16.87 25.55
C GLN A 365 4.70 17.19 24.05
N GLY A 366 5.15 16.31 23.15
CA GLY A 366 4.86 16.39 21.71
C GLY A 366 3.42 16.00 21.44
N LEU A 367 3.02 14.82 21.91
CA LEU A 367 1.65 14.32 21.79
C LEU A 367 0.62 15.31 22.37
N TYR A 368 0.84 15.84 23.57
CA TYR A 368 -0.09 16.83 24.15
C TYR A 368 -0.30 18.07 23.27
N ARG A 369 0.71 18.51 22.51
CA ARG A 369 0.56 19.64 21.58
C ARG A 369 -0.24 19.25 20.33
N GLN A 370 0.03 18.08 19.76
CA GLN A 370 -0.77 17.53 18.64
C GLN A 370 -2.25 17.32 19.03
N LEU A 371 -2.54 17.12 20.32
CA LEU A 371 -3.89 16.89 20.80
C LEU A 371 -4.69 18.16 21.10
N GLU A 372 -4.03 19.31 21.27
CA GLU A 372 -4.73 20.61 21.24
C GLU A 372 -5.37 20.84 19.85
N ASP A 373 -4.82 20.22 18.79
CA ASP A 373 -5.35 20.26 17.43
C ASP A 373 -6.49 19.25 17.14
N LEU A 374 -6.93 18.43 18.11
CA LEU A 374 -8.07 17.50 17.96
C LEU A 374 -9.41 18.18 17.68
N GLU A 375 -9.55 19.48 17.96
CA GLU A 375 -10.74 20.22 17.54
C GLU A 375 -10.91 20.18 16.01
N THR A 376 -9.80 20.23 15.27
CA THR A 376 -9.78 20.17 13.79
C THR A 376 -10.30 18.82 13.28
N VAL A 377 -9.88 17.70 13.89
CA VAL A 377 -10.44 16.35 13.63
C VAL A 377 -11.96 16.32 13.81
N SER A 378 -12.48 16.95 14.86
CA SER A 378 -13.92 17.06 15.10
C SER A 378 -14.63 17.90 14.04
N PHE A 379 -14.00 18.96 13.52
CA PHE A 379 -14.55 19.77 12.43
C PHE A 379 -14.56 19.00 11.10
N SER A 380 -13.48 18.28 10.78
CA SER A 380 -13.40 17.44 9.58
C SER A 380 -14.42 16.31 9.58
N LEU A 381 -14.69 15.69 10.73
CA LEU A 381 -15.74 14.68 10.85
C LEU A 381 -17.14 15.25 10.57
N MET A 382 -17.41 16.50 10.99
CA MET A 382 -18.65 17.19 10.63
C MET A 382 -18.68 17.51 9.12
N GLY A 383 -17.55 17.89 8.52
CA GLY A 383 -17.41 18.06 7.07
C GLY A 383 -17.75 16.79 6.29
N VAL A 384 -17.21 15.63 6.70
CA VAL A 384 -17.56 14.32 6.13
C VAL A 384 -19.05 14.05 6.26
N ARG A 385 -19.63 14.18 7.46
CA ARG A 385 -21.06 13.97 7.68
C ARG A 385 -21.93 14.84 6.76
N ASP A 386 -21.64 16.13 6.68
CA ASP A 386 -22.47 17.07 5.95
C ASP A 386 -22.37 16.85 4.45
N ALA A 387 -21.15 16.65 3.91
CA ALA A 387 -20.95 16.36 2.49
C ALA A 387 -21.56 15.01 2.06
N CYS A 388 -21.34 13.96 2.84
CA CYS A 388 -21.85 12.62 2.52
C CYS A 388 -23.36 12.46 2.81
N GLY A 389 -23.94 13.34 3.64
CA GLY A 389 -25.33 13.29 4.11
C GLY A 389 -26.41 13.71 3.11
N PHE A 390 -26.04 14.38 2.00
CA PHE A 390 -26.99 14.84 0.97
C PHE A 390 -27.16 13.89 -0.23
N GLY A 391 -26.22 12.95 -0.47
CA GLY A 391 -26.08 12.30 -1.80
C GLY A 391 -26.07 10.77 -1.87
N GLY A 392 -25.69 10.04 -0.81
CA GLY A 392 -25.71 8.56 -0.81
C GLY A 392 -24.33 7.88 -0.82
N CYS A 393 -23.48 8.25 0.13
CA CYS A 393 -22.21 7.56 0.37
C CYS A 393 -22.43 6.27 1.18
N GLY A 394 -22.46 5.13 0.48
CA GLY A 394 -22.55 3.81 1.10
C GLY A 394 -23.96 3.23 1.22
N ARG A 395 -24.04 1.96 1.66
CA ARG A 395 -25.29 1.18 1.70
C ARG A 395 -26.07 1.27 3.01
N ASP A 396 -25.42 1.67 4.10
CA ASP A 396 -26.03 1.68 5.43
C ASP A 396 -25.75 2.98 6.19
N GLN A 397 -26.68 3.92 6.07
CA GLN A 397 -26.66 5.19 6.79
C GLN A 397 -26.74 4.99 8.32
N THR A 398 -27.25 3.85 8.79
CA THR A 398 -27.32 3.49 10.22
C THR A 398 -25.93 3.19 10.76
N LEU A 399 -25.13 2.41 10.02
CA LEU A 399 -23.75 2.08 10.38
C LEU A 399 -22.89 3.34 10.43
N LEU A 400 -22.99 4.19 9.40
CA LEU A 400 -22.27 5.46 9.32
C LEU A 400 -22.60 6.41 10.49
N LEU A 401 -23.88 6.50 10.90
CA LEU A 401 -24.28 7.27 12.08
C LEU A 401 -23.73 6.66 13.39
N SER A 402 -23.71 5.33 13.51
CA SER A 402 -23.16 4.66 14.72
C SER A 402 -21.65 4.84 14.84
N LEU A 403 -20.89 4.74 13.75
CA LEU A 403 -19.45 5.01 13.72
C LEU A 403 -19.15 6.48 14.02
N GLN A 404 -20.01 7.42 13.59
CA GLN A 404 -19.87 8.83 13.95
C GLN A 404 -20.11 9.08 15.45
N GLU A 405 -21.12 8.45 16.05
CA GLU A 405 -21.41 8.57 17.49
C GLU A 405 -20.29 7.96 18.34
N GLU A 406 -19.76 6.81 17.93
CA GLU A 406 -18.58 6.18 18.53
C GLU A 406 -17.35 7.09 18.44
N LEU A 407 -17.03 7.61 17.24
CA LEU A 407 -15.86 8.48 17.03
C LEU A 407 -15.96 9.81 17.80
N SER A 408 -17.15 10.42 17.85
CA SER A 408 -17.39 11.61 18.69
C SER A 408 -17.16 11.31 20.17
N THR A 409 -17.62 10.15 20.64
CA THR A 409 -17.43 9.71 22.04
C THR A 409 -15.94 9.52 22.36
N GLN A 410 -15.16 8.91 21.46
CA GLN A 410 -13.72 8.76 21.64
C GLN A 410 -12.97 10.11 21.63
N LEU A 411 -13.36 11.05 20.77
CA LEU A 411 -12.76 12.40 20.74
C LEU A 411 -13.02 13.20 22.03
N ASP A 412 -14.24 13.10 22.59
CA ASP A 412 -14.54 13.75 23.87
C ASP A 412 -13.75 13.12 25.04
N ILE A 413 -13.59 11.79 25.06
CA ILE A 413 -12.72 11.10 26.04
C ILE A 413 -11.26 11.56 25.88
N ALA A 414 -10.76 11.70 24.66
CA ALA A 414 -9.40 12.19 24.40
C ALA A 414 -9.20 13.61 24.94
N ARG A 415 -10.16 14.52 24.71
CA ARG A 415 -10.14 15.90 25.22
C ARG A 415 -10.15 15.94 26.75
N ASP A 416 -11.07 15.20 27.40
CA ASP A 416 -11.17 15.13 28.86
C ASP A 416 -9.88 14.60 29.49
N ASN A 417 -9.23 13.61 28.86
CA ASN A 417 -7.93 13.09 29.26
C ASN A 417 -6.81 14.15 29.12
N VAL A 418 -6.78 14.90 28.02
CA VAL A 418 -5.80 16.00 27.80
C VAL A 418 -5.93 17.10 28.85
N GLU A 419 -7.13 17.59 29.12
CA GLU A 419 -7.38 18.58 30.18
C GLU A 419 -6.98 18.05 31.56
N THR A 420 -7.30 16.78 31.85
CA THR A 420 -7.03 16.15 33.14
C THR A 420 -5.53 15.94 33.40
N PHE A 421 -4.73 15.64 32.37
CA PHE A 421 -3.34 15.21 32.52
C PHE A 421 -2.27 16.24 32.17
N SER A 422 -2.54 17.19 31.27
CA SER A 422 -1.57 18.18 30.78
C SER A 422 -0.79 18.88 31.91
N TRP A 423 -1.47 19.35 32.95
CA TRP A 423 -0.85 19.99 34.12
C TRP A 423 0.01 19.03 34.96
N ARG A 424 -0.33 17.73 35.00
CA ARG A 424 0.41 16.69 35.73
C ARG A 424 1.72 16.36 35.02
N PHE A 425 1.68 16.19 33.70
CA PHE A 425 2.88 16.00 32.89
C PHE A 425 3.79 17.22 32.91
N ASN A 426 3.23 18.44 32.83
CA ASN A 426 4.02 19.67 32.98
C ASN A 426 4.71 19.76 34.35
N ARG A 427 4.03 19.33 35.43
CA ARG A 427 4.62 19.24 36.78
C ARG A 427 5.75 18.20 36.84
N LEU A 428 5.55 17.01 36.26
CA LEU A 428 6.54 15.94 36.23
C LEU A 428 7.78 16.34 35.42
N ASN A 429 7.59 17.01 34.27
CA ASN A 429 8.67 17.55 33.45
C ASN A 429 9.48 18.63 34.18
N ALA A 430 8.82 19.54 34.89
CA ALA A 430 9.50 20.53 35.72
C ALA A 430 10.35 19.88 36.83
N ALA A 431 9.86 18.79 37.43
CA ALA A 431 10.59 18.04 38.44
C ALA A 431 11.80 17.26 37.88
N MET A 432 11.65 16.63 36.70
CA MET A 432 12.76 16.02 35.97
C MET A 432 13.82 17.06 35.59
N THR A 433 13.40 18.21 35.07
CA THR A 433 14.30 19.35 34.74
C THR A 433 15.10 19.82 35.97
N ALA A 434 14.51 19.79 37.17
CA ALA A 434 15.21 20.13 38.41
C ALA A 434 16.22 19.05 38.87
N LEU A 435 16.05 17.79 38.46
CA LEU A 435 17.00 16.70 38.73
C LEU A 435 18.17 16.67 37.73
N LYS A 436 17.96 17.17 36.50
CA LYS A 436 18.92 17.13 35.39
C LYS A 436 20.39 17.45 35.76
N PRO A 437 20.71 18.53 36.51
CA PRO A 437 22.11 18.88 36.81
C PRO A 437 22.86 17.82 37.62
N TYR A 438 22.15 16.99 38.39
CA TYR A 438 22.73 15.93 39.22
C TYR A 438 23.00 14.64 38.44
N TYR A 439 22.26 14.40 37.35
CA TYR A 439 22.49 13.26 36.47
C TYR A 439 23.54 13.56 35.39
N GLU A 440 23.51 14.77 34.79
CA GLU A 440 24.53 15.20 33.82
C GLU A 440 25.94 15.35 34.44
N SER A 441 26.03 15.55 35.76
CA SER A 441 27.30 15.69 36.47
C SER A 441 27.16 15.24 37.94
N PRO A 442 27.28 13.93 38.23
CA PRO A 442 27.13 13.40 39.59
C PRO A 442 28.06 14.03 40.65
N ASP A 443 29.22 14.56 40.23
CA ASP A 443 30.15 15.29 41.09
C ASP A 443 29.59 16.62 41.65
N VAL A 444 28.51 17.16 41.06
CA VAL A 444 27.78 18.34 41.56
C VAL A 444 27.05 18.00 42.87
N LEU A 445 26.76 16.73 43.15
CA LEU A 445 26.22 16.31 44.43
C LEU A 445 27.31 16.36 45.51
N THR A 446 27.19 17.32 46.41
CA THR A 446 28.12 17.58 47.52
C THR A 446 27.34 17.67 48.83
N ALA A 447 28.04 17.85 49.96
CA ALA A 447 27.37 18.11 51.24
C ALA A 447 26.56 19.43 51.25
N GLU A 448 26.90 20.39 50.38
CA GLU A 448 26.22 21.69 50.27
C GLU A 448 24.97 21.61 49.40
N THR A 449 25.01 20.87 48.28
CA THR A 449 23.90 20.70 47.33
C THR A 449 22.96 19.53 47.65
N LEU A 450 23.30 18.69 48.63
CA LEU A 450 22.44 17.57 49.08
C LEU A 450 21.01 18.00 49.51
N PRO A 451 20.77 19.15 50.17
CA PRO A 451 19.41 19.61 50.46
C PRO A 451 18.61 19.95 49.19
N ASP A 452 19.26 20.55 48.18
CA ASP A 452 18.63 20.94 46.92
C ASP A 452 18.28 19.71 46.08
N PHE A 453 19.19 18.73 45.99
CA PHE A 453 18.90 17.42 45.41
C PHE A 453 17.73 16.74 46.15
N GLY A 454 17.72 16.78 47.49
CA GLY A 454 16.62 16.24 48.29
C GLY A 454 15.27 16.92 48.03
N SER A 455 15.28 18.22 47.72
CA SER A 455 14.10 18.99 47.32
C SER A 455 13.61 18.61 45.92
N ALA A 456 14.52 18.52 44.94
CA ALA A 456 14.19 18.07 43.58
C ALA A 456 13.64 16.62 43.56
N ALA A 457 14.27 15.71 44.31
CA ALA A 457 13.82 14.34 44.49
C ALA A 457 12.42 14.24 45.12
N ALA A 458 12.13 15.09 46.10
CA ALA A 458 10.80 15.18 46.71
C ALA A 458 9.76 15.73 45.71
N GLY A 459 10.11 16.77 44.96
CA GLY A 459 9.26 17.34 43.91
C GLY A 459 8.91 16.35 42.80
N PHE A 460 9.86 15.48 42.40
CA PHE A 460 9.60 14.39 41.45
C PHE A 460 8.65 13.35 42.05
N THR A 461 8.91 12.91 43.29
CA THR A 461 8.04 11.93 43.97
C THR A 461 6.60 12.48 44.08
N GLU A 462 6.43 13.74 44.47
CA GLU A 462 5.12 14.39 44.61
C GLU A 462 4.42 14.66 43.25
N ALA A 463 5.19 14.83 42.18
CA ALA A 463 4.65 14.92 40.83
C ALA A 463 4.15 13.56 40.32
N TYR A 464 4.92 12.49 40.56
CA TYR A 464 4.55 11.11 40.21
C TYR A 464 3.33 10.62 41.02
N ASP A 465 3.32 10.84 42.34
CA ASP A 465 2.21 10.52 43.24
C ASP A 465 0.93 11.33 42.93
N GLY A 466 1.02 12.35 42.07
CA GLY A 466 -0.09 13.20 41.64
C GLY A 466 -0.99 12.62 40.55
N PHE A 467 -0.67 11.43 40.01
CA PHE A 467 -1.41 10.79 38.91
C PHE A 467 -2.68 9.97 39.25
N PRO A 468 -3.07 9.68 40.51
CA PRO A 468 -4.39 9.09 40.80
C PRO A 468 -5.57 9.83 40.13
N PRO A 469 -6.63 9.12 39.67
CA PRO A 469 -6.95 7.71 39.94
C PRO A 469 -6.08 6.68 39.19
N TYR A 470 -5.31 7.10 38.19
CA TYR A 470 -4.37 6.25 37.46
C TYR A 470 -3.19 5.86 38.36
N ALA A 471 -2.67 4.65 38.17
CA ALA A 471 -1.61 4.12 39.02
C ALA A 471 -0.21 4.70 38.69
N SER A 472 -0.06 5.42 37.58
CA SER A 472 1.19 6.05 37.14
C SER A 472 0.94 7.11 36.05
N PRO A 473 1.95 7.92 35.69
CA PRO A 473 1.91 8.77 34.50
C PRO A 473 1.68 8.01 33.21
N VAL A 474 2.19 6.78 33.11
CA VAL A 474 2.11 6.00 31.88
C VAL A 474 0.74 5.42 31.67
N ASP A 475 0.05 4.97 32.73
CA ASP A 475 -1.35 4.53 32.60
C ASP A 475 -2.25 5.64 32.02
N ALA A 476 -1.97 6.90 32.33
CA ALA A 476 -2.69 8.06 31.78
C ALA A 476 -2.31 8.39 30.32
N TYR A 477 -1.10 8.03 29.89
CA TYR A 477 -0.67 8.11 28.49
C TYR A 477 -1.20 6.91 27.68
N ASP A 478 -1.25 5.72 28.26
CA ASP A 478 -1.76 4.52 27.59
C ASP A 478 -3.26 4.65 27.30
N ASP A 479 -4.03 5.15 28.27
CA ASP A 479 -5.46 5.46 28.11
C ASP A 479 -5.67 6.46 26.94
N LEU A 480 -4.77 7.44 26.82
CA LEU A 480 -4.76 8.39 25.72
C LEU A 480 -4.37 7.75 24.38
N VAL A 481 -3.35 6.88 24.34
CA VAL A 481 -2.94 6.15 23.13
C VAL A 481 -3.99 5.12 22.68
N GLU A 482 -4.65 4.43 23.62
CA GLU A 482 -5.73 3.49 23.34
C GLU A 482 -6.94 4.21 22.74
N VAL A 483 -7.33 5.36 23.32
CA VAL A 483 -8.39 6.21 22.76
C VAL A 483 -8.01 6.74 21.38
N LEU A 484 -6.77 7.17 21.15
CA LEU A 484 -6.32 7.63 19.82
C LEU A 484 -6.25 6.49 18.79
N ALA A 485 -5.84 5.29 19.20
CA ALA A 485 -5.92 4.10 18.37
C ALA A 485 -7.39 3.76 18.03
N ALA A 486 -8.31 3.93 18.97
CA ALA A 486 -9.75 3.75 18.74
C ALA A 486 -10.32 4.83 17.80
N VAL A 487 -9.96 6.10 17.98
CA VAL A 487 -10.29 7.22 17.05
C VAL A 487 -9.84 6.87 15.64
N ARG A 488 -8.57 6.48 15.49
CA ARG A 488 -7.98 6.12 14.19
C ARG A 488 -8.65 4.89 13.56
N ASP A 489 -8.81 3.80 14.32
CA ASP A 489 -9.37 2.56 13.79
C ASP A 489 -10.86 2.72 13.45
N THR A 490 -11.61 3.55 14.18
CA THR A 490 -13.00 3.93 13.86
C THR A 490 -13.06 4.81 12.61
N ALA A 491 -12.19 5.81 12.48
CA ALA A 491 -12.08 6.64 11.28
C ALA A 491 -11.69 5.82 10.04
N LEU A 492 -10.74 4.90 10.16
CA LEU A 492 -10.36 3.98 9.08
C LEU A 492 -11.52 3.06 8.67
N THR A 493 -12.30 2.54 9.64
CA THR A 493 -13.49 1.71 9.38
C THR A 493 -14.57 2.51 8.64
N LEU A 494 -14.87 3.73 9.12
CA LEU A 494 -15.78 4.68 8.47
C LEU A 494 -15.35 4.96 7.02
N LEU A 495 -14.06 5.19 6.80
CA LEU A 495 -13.50 5.42 5.48
C LEU A 495 -13.59 4.18 4.58
N GLU A 496 -13.34 2.98 5.10
CA GLU A 496 -13.49 1.72 4.34
C GLU A 496 -14.94 1.53 3.85
N ASP A 497 -15.94 1.72 4.71
CA ASP A 497 -17.36 1.62 4.35
C ASP A 497 -17.79 2.66 3.29
N VAL A 498 -17.26 3.89 3.35
CA VAL A 498 -17.48 4.92 2.32
C VAL A 498 -16.85 4.50 0.98
N SER A 499 -15.65 3.91 1.01
CA SER A 499 -14.87 3.58 -0.20
C SER A 499 -15.30 2.31 -0.94
N THR A 500 -15.91 1.33 -0.26
CA THR A 500 -16.25 0.02 -0.85
C THR A 500 -17.51 0.03 -1.72
N SER A 501 -18.02 1.22 -2.07
CA SER A 501 -19.21 1.42 -2.91
C SER A 501 -18.98 1.25 -4.42
N ALA A 502 -17.81 0.78 -4.86
CA ALA A 502 -17.62 0.25 -6.21
C ALA A 502 -18.50 -1.00 -6.41
N GLY A 503 -19.65 -0.84 -7.06
CA GLY A 503 -20.57 -1.94 -7.30
C GLY A 503 -19.91 -3.09 -8.08
N ASN A 504 -20.35 -4.33 -7.79
CA ASN A 504 -19.98 -5.56 -8.50
C ASN A 504 -20.44 -5.60 -9.98
N THR A 505 -20.56 -4.46 -10.65
CA THR A 505 -21.07 -4.30 -12.02
C THR A 505 -20.01 -4.54 -13.09
N GLY A 506 -18.95 -5.32 -12.79
CA GLY A 506 -18.02 -5.89 -13.78
C GLY A 506 -17.25 -4.91 -14.67
N GLN A 507 -17.33 -3.61 -14.38
CA GLN A 507 -16.70 -2.53 -15.12
C GLN A 507 -16.25 -1.44 -14.12
N VAL A 508 -15.37 -1.80 -13.19
CA VAL A 508 -14.44 -0.80 -12.66
C VAL A 508 -13.42 -0.57 -13.76
N THR A 509 -13.54 0.58 -14.40
CA THR A 509 -12.58 1.06 -15.39
C THR A 509 -11.24 1.28 -14.70
N ALA A 510 -10.16 0.82 -15.34
CA ALA A 510 -8.85 0.78 -14.70
C ALA A 510 -8.32 2.20 -14.48
N ALA A 511 -8.41 2.67 -13.23
CA ALA A 511 -7.56 3.75 -12.78
C ALA A 511 -6.10 3.31 -12.88
N VAL A 512 -5.21 4.22 -13.24
CA VAL A 512 -3.79 3.93 -13.48
C VAL A 512 -2.96 4.81 -12.57
N VAL A 513 -2.03 4.22 -11.81
CA VAL A 513 -1.08 4.97 -11.00
C VAL A 513 0.19 5.21 -11.81
N GLN A 514 0.60 6.47 -11.87
CA GLN A 514 1.72 6.94 -12.68
C GLN A 514 2.75 7.66 -11.82
N ARG A 515 4.03 7.32 -11.99
CA ARG A 515 5.17 8.15 -11.59
C ARG A 515 5.39 9.17 -12.68
N VAL A 516 5.53 10.45 -12.35
CA VAL A 516 5.75 11.53 -13.31
C VAL A 516 6.98 12.29 -12.81
N CYS A 517 8.12 12.09 -13.48
CA CYS A 517 9.42 12.57 -13.02
C CYS A 517 10.04 13.57 -14.01
N ALA A 518 10.55 14.69 -13.51
CA ALA A 518 11.32 15.62 -14.32
C ALA A 518 12.56 14.91 -14.90
N GLY A 519 12.76 15.00 -16.21
CA GLY A 519 13.91 14.40 -16.92
C GLY A 519 13.89 12.88 -17.10
N LEU A 520 13.19 12.11 -16.25
CA LEU A 520 13.04 10.65 -16.40
C LEU A 520 11.75 10.24 -17.14
N GLY A 521 10.80 11.15 -17.32
CA GLY A 521 9.53 10.86 -17.98
C GLY A 521 8.51 10.22 -17.03
N THR A 522 7.47 9.61 -17.62
CA THR A 522 6.43 8.94 -16.84
C THR A 522 6.66 7.44 -16.82
N THR A 523 6.52 6.83 -15.65
CA THR A 523 6.50 5.37 -15.50
C THR A 523 5.08 4.95 -15.11
N HIS A 524 4.51 4.01 -15.86
CA HIS A 524 3.31 3.31 -15.41
C HIS A 524 3.70 2.39 -14.25
N LEU A 525 3.24 2.71 -13.05
CA LEU A 525 3.60 1.95 -11.84
C LEU A 525 2.61 0.82 -11.60
N ALA A 526 1.32 1.08 -11.79
CA ALA A 526 0.26 0.10 -11.53
C ALA A 526 -1.01 0.36 -12.36
N ALA A 527 -1.75 -0.70 -12.63
CA ALA A 527 -3.20 -0.62 -12.81
C ALA A 527 -3.88 -0.86 -11.46
N VAL A 528 -5.00 -0.19 -11.21
CA VAL A 528 -5.80 -0.37 -9.99
C VAL A 528 -6.72 -1.57 -10.17
N ASP A 529 -6.57 -2.57 -9.29
CA ASP A 529 -7.48 -3.70 -9.17
C ASP A 529 -8.16 -3.65 -7.80
N GLN A 530 -9.49 -3.83 -7.76
CA GLN A 530 -10.32 -3.78 -6.56
C GLN A 530 -10.12 -2.53 -5.66
N GLY A 531 -9.67 -1.39 -6.23
CA GLY A 531 -9.37 -0.16 -5.48
C GLY A 531 -7.96 -0.11 -4.85
N TYR A 532 -7.06 -1.01 -5.25
CA TYR A 532 -5.66 -1.03 -4.80
C TYR A 532 -4.69 -1.08 -5.99
N ALA A 533 -3.52 -0.46 -5.80
CA ALA A 533 -2.40 -0.46 -6.74
C ALA A 533 -1.11 -0.84 -6.00
N GLY A 534 -0.48 -1.94 -6.39
CA GLY A 534 0.87 -2.29 -5.92
C GLY A 534 1.91 -1.48 -6.69
N LEU A 535 2.81 -0.79 -5.98
CA LEU A 535 3.75 0.16 -6.58
C LEU A 535 5.19 -0.38 -6.52
N ASP A 536 5.80 -0.66 -7.66
CA ASP A 536 7.24 -0.94 -7.72
C ASP A 536 8.02 0.36 -7.99
N LEU A 537 8.56 0.97 -6.92
CA LEU A 537 9.44 2.15 -6.98
C LEU A 537 10.90 1.78 -7.32
N GLY A 538 11.10 0.74 -8.13
CA GLY A 538 12.38 0.05 -8.28
C GLY A 538 13.57 0.89 -8.77
N ASN A 539 14.75 0.51 -8.27
CA ASN A 539 16.09 0.78 -8.80
C ASN A 539 16.56 2.21 -9.16
N SER A 540 15.78 3.29 -9.04
CA SER A 540 16.37 4.65 -8.94
C SER A 540 17.06 4.79 -7.57
N ALA A 541 18.38 4.63 -7.57
CA ALA A 541 19.21 4.35 -6.41
C ALA A 541 18.98 5.25 -5.18
N GLY A 542 18.26 4.73 -4.18
CA GLY A 542 18.32 5.14 -2.77
C GLY A 542 17.81 6.54 -2.42
N GLN A 543 17.35 7.33 -3.39
CA GLN A 543 16.73 8.63 -3.15
C GLN A 543 15.35 8.66 -3.81
N LEU A 544 14.33 8.85 -2.98
CA LEU A 544 13.08 9.46 -3.39
C LEU A 544 13.46 10.78 -4.08
N MET A 545 13.08 10.94 -5.33
CA MET A 545 13.43 12.13 -6.07
C MET A 545 12.36 13.18 -5.78
N ASP A 546 12.73 14.29 -5.15
CA ASP A 546 11.85 15.46 -4.96
C ASP A 546 11.28 15.99 -6.28
N ASP A 547 11.90 15.63 -7.40
CA ASP A 547 11.52 15.97 -8.78
C ASP A 547 10.50 14.99 -9.41
N CYS A 548 10.04 13.99 -8.66
CA CYS A 548 9.00 13.05 -9.07
C CYS A 548 7.70 13.28 -8.29
N ILE A 549 6.57 13.22 -8.98
CA ILE A 549 5.23 13.13 -8.38
C ILE A 549 4.61 11.76 -8.70
N VAL A 550 3.65 11.33 -7.88
CA VAL A 550 2.75 10.21 -8.20
C VAL A 550 1.31 10.71 -8.17
N LEU A 551 0.52 10.22 -9.12
CA LEU A 551 -0.94 10.39 -9.12
C LEU A 551 -1.64 9.14 -9.67
N ALA A 552 -2.90 8.97 -9.29
CA ALA A 552 -3.83 8.05 -9.92
C ALA A 552 -4.69 8.81 -10.94
N ILE A 553 -5.01 8.19 -12.08
CA ILE A 553 -5.91 8.75 -13.09
C ILE A 553 -6.93 7.69 -13.52
N ASP A 554 -8.22 7.99 -13.37
CA ASP A 554 -9.32 7.28 -14.05
C ASP A 554 -9.77 8.10 -15.27
N ARG A 555 -9.23 7.70 -16.43
CA ARG A 555 -9.52 8.34 -17.74
C ARG A 555 -10.94 8.09 -18.25
N SER A 556 -11.75 7.28 -17.58
CA SER A 556 -13.14 7.00 -17.98
C SER A 556 -14.15 7.89 -17.24
N ALA A 557 -13.78 8.34 -16.05
CA ALA A 557 -14.55 9.24 -15.20
C ALA A 557 -14.09 10.70 -15.33
N ASP A 558 -13.02 10.96 -16.09
CA ASP A 558 -12.28 12.23 -16.12
C ASP A 558 -11.85 12.67 -14.70
N LEU A 559 -11.36 11.72 -13.90
CA LEU A 559 -10.89 11.95 -12.53
C LEU A 559 -9.38 11.66 -12.39
N ALA A 560 -8.70 12.48 -11.60
CA ALA A 560 -7.33 12.29 -11.16
C ALA A 560 -7.24 12.44 -9.64
N SER A 561 -6.15 11.96 -9.03
CA SER A 561 -5.79 12.36 -7.66
C SER A 561 -4.96 13.64 -7.68
N THR A 562 -4.98 14.37 -6.57
CA THR A 562 -3.99 15.42 -6.31
C THR A 562 -2.58 14.84 -6.51
N PRO A 563 -1.71 15.44 -7.34
CA PRO A 563 -0.33 15.03 -7.45
C PRO A 563 0.39 15.22 -6.12
N ARG A 564 1.16 14.21 -5.69
CA ARG A 564 2.01 14.28 -4.49
C ARG A 564 3.45 14.00 -4.87
N ARG A 565 4.42 14.77 -4.37
CA ARG A 565 5.85 14.41 -4.51
C ARG A 565 6.11 13.02 -3.96
N GLU A 566 6.99 12.27 -4.62
CA GLU A 566 7.38 10.92 -4.23
C GLU A 566 7.98 10.88 -2.81
N THR A 567 8.69 11.94 -2.41
CA THR A 567 9.14 12.17 -1.02
C THR A 567 7.98 12.33 -0.04
N GLY A 568 6.90 13.02 -0.42
CA GLY A 568 5.70 13.20 0.39
C GLY A 568 4.75 11.99 0.45
N LEU A 569 4.92 11.00 -0.43
CA LEU A 569 4.20 9.71 -0.34
C LEU A 569 4.76 8.81 0.76
N ILE A 570 6.03 9.02 1.11
CA ILE A 570 6.70 8.32 2.21
C ILE A 570 6.71 9.26 3.40
N ASP A 571 5.52 9.74 3.74
CA ASP A 571 5.23 10.14 5.10
C ASP A 571 5.14 8.85 5.93
N PRO A 572 6.11 8.59 6.83
CA PRO A 572 6.13 7.40 7.66
C PRO A 572 4.82 7.16 8.44
N LEU A 573 4.11 8.22 8.82
CA LEU A 573 3.00 8.14 9.78
C LEU A 573 1.66 7.68 9.16
N ARG A 574 1.61 7.48 7.84
CA ARG A 574 0.36 7.20 7.11
C ARG A 574 0.08 5.70 6.92
N SER A 575 -1.20 5.40 6.71
CA SER A 575 -1.70 4.13 6.16
C SER A 575 -1.29 3.99 4.66
N PRO A 576 -1.68 2.96 3.86
CA PRO A 576 -1.21 2.88 2.46
C PRO A 576 -1.53 4.20 1.75
N PRO A 577 -0.58 4.87 1.06
CA PRO A 577 -0.79 6.26 0.68
C PRO A 577 -2.00 6.36 -0.25
N ILE A 578 -3.01 7.10 0.19
CA ILE A 578 -4.32 7.11 -0.47
C ILE A 578 -4.30 8.12 -1.59
N LEU A 579 -4.39 7.63 -2.82
CA LEU A 579 -4.64 8.45 -4.00
C LEU A 579 -6.15 8.46 -4.23
N GLY A 580 -6.84 9.41 -3.60
CA GLY A 580 -8.26 9.65 -3.85
C GLY A 580 -8.44 10.30 -5.22
N LEU A 581 -9.34 9.78 -6.06
CA LEU A 581 -9.64 10.32 -7.39
C LEU A 581 -10.59 11.53 -7.26
N THR A 582 -10.11 12.59 -6.62
CA THR A 582 -10.92 13.75 -6.18
C THR A 582 -10.83 14.97 -7.07
N CYS A 583 -10.01 14.97 -8.12
CA CYS A 583 -9.80 16.11 -8.99
C CYS A 583 -10.42 15.87 -10.35
N LEU A 584 -11.11 16.87 -10.91
CA LEU A 584 -11.58 16.80 -12.29
C LEU A 584 -10.40 16.98 -13.26
N VAL A 585 -10.41 16.20 -14.34
CA VAL A 585 -9.48 16.36 -15.46
C VAL A 585 -10.14 17.27 -16.50
N GLU A 586 -9.67 18.50 -16.63
CA GLU A 586 -10.21 19.44 -17.61
C GLU A 586 -9.83 19.05 -19.05
N SER A 587 -10.64 18.19 -19.68
CA SER A 587 -10.49 17.74 -21.06
C SER A 587 -10.93 18.81 -22.08
N ASN A 588 -9.97 19.41 -22.74
CA ASN A 588 -10.13 20.47 -23.75
C ASN A 588 -9.55 20.06 -25.11
N LEU A 589 -10.08 20.61 -26.21
CA LEU A 589 -9.52 20.42 -27.55
C LEU A 589 -8.48 21.51 -27.89
N LEU A 590 -7.24 21.09 -28.17
CA LEU A 590 -6.14 21.97 -28.52
C LEU A 590 -6.05 22.18 -30.04
N GLN A 591 -5.87 23.45 -30.43
CA GLN A 591 -5.63 23.83 -31.83
C GLN A 591 -4.13 24.00 -32.10
N PRO A 592 -3.52 23.19 -32.99
CA PRO A 592 -2.12 23.35 -33.34
C PRO A 592 -1.78 24.76 -33.84
N GLY A 593 -0.69 25.33 -33.35
CA GLY A 593 -0.23 26.69 -33.66
C GLY A 593 -0.88 27.81 -32.83
N VAL A 594 -1.84 27.50 -31.96
CA VAL A 594 -2.48 28.49 -31.07
C VAL A 594 -1.94 28.32 -29.64
N PRO A 595 -1.40 29.38 -29.02
CA PRO A 595 -1.14 29.37 -27.58
C PRO A 595 -2.46 29.32 -26.80
N MET A 596 -2.63 28.24 -26.06
CA MET A 596 -3.67 28.06 -25.07
C MET A 596 -3.17 28.61 -23.74
N SER A 597 -4.08 29.13 -22.93
CA SER A 597 -3.82 29.49 -21.53
C SER A 597 -4.83 28.77 -20.63
N GLY A 598 -4.39 28.39 -19.44
CA GLY A 598 -5.26 27.84 -18.41
C GLY A 598 -4.80 28.23 -17.02
N VAL A 599 -5.59 27.84 -16.03
CA VAL A 599 -5.29 27.95 -14.61
C VAL A 599 -5.44 26.55 -14.02
N LEU A 600 -4.49 26.15 -13.20
CA LEU A 600 -4.61 24.99 -12.32
C LEU A 600 -4.91 25.50 -10.92
N ILE A 601 -5.83 24.81 -10.23
CA ILE A 601 -6.25 25.04 -8.84
C ILE A 601 -6.21 23.69 -8.11
N ALA A 602 -6.26 23.65 -6.78
CA ALA A 602 -6.10 22.39 -6.04
C ALA A 602 -7.17 21.32 -6.40
N GLU A 603 -8.37 21.76 -6.78
CA GLU A 603 -9.51 20.93 -7.22
C GLU A 603 -9.37 20.45 -8.68
N SER A 604 -8.54 21.14 -9.47
CA SER A 604 -8.23 20.85 -10.88
C SER A 604 -6.72 21.03 -11.14
N PRO A 605 -5.86 20.19 -10.54
CA PRO A 605 -4.41 20.28 -10.66
C PRO A 605 -3.90 19.58 -11.93
N VAL A 606 -4.80 19.00 -12.74
CA VAL A 606 -4.49 18.31 -14.00
C VAL A 606 -5.41 18.82 -15.12
N ALA A 607 -4.85 19.56 -16.08
CA ALA A 607 -5.57 19.99 -17.28
C ALA A 607 -5.13 19.18 -18.50
N ARG A 608 -6.09 18.70 -19.30
CA ARG A 608 -5.84 17.77 -20.41
C ARG A 608 -6.21 18.39 -21.75
N TRP A 609 -5.27 18.42 -22.68
CA TRP A 609 -5.40 19.09 -23.97
C TRP A 609 -5.29 18.09 -25.12
N GLU A 610 -6.42 17.59 -25.61
CA GLU A 610 -6.47 16.62 -26.70
C GLU A 610 -6.26 17.28 -28.07
N PHE A 611 -5.42 16.66 -28.91
CA PHE A 611 -5.16 17.09 -30.27
C PHE A 611 -4.90 15.89 -31.19
N GLY A 612 -5.29 16.04 -32.45
CA GLY A 612 -4.92 15.11 -33.49
C GLY A 612 -3.46 15.36 -33.93
N ALA A 613 -2.61 14.35 -33.78
CA ALA A 613 -1.32 14.29 -34.44
C ALA A 613 -1.22 13.04 -35.32
N GLN A 614 -0.43 13.13 -36.39
CA GLN A 614 -0.19 11.99 -37.27
C GLN A 614 0.92 11.10 -36.72
N GLN A 615 0.84 9.80 -36.99
CA GLN A 615 1.93 8.88 -36.66
C GLN A 615 3.23 9.34 -37.31
N ARG A 616 4.30 9.38 -36.51
CA ARG A 616 5.63 9.91 -36.84
C ARG A 616 5.71 11.40 -37.17
N GLN A 617 4.67 12.17 -36.85
CA GLN A 617 4.79 13.62 -36.79
C GLN A 617 5.79 14.02 -35.69
N THR A 618 6.53 15.10 -35.93
CA THR A 618 7.29 15.78 -34.90
C THR A 618 6.50 17.00 -34.46
N ILE A 619 6.42 17.21 -33.13
CA ILE A 619 5.77 18.37 -32.53
C ILE A 619 6.75 19.10 -31.62
N GLN A 620 6.75 20.42 -31.67
CA GLN A 620 7.35 21.29 -30.67
C GLN A 620 6.27 21.72 -29.69
N VAL A 621 6.44 21.34 -28.44
CA VAL A 621 5.61 21.80 -27.33
C VAL A 621 6.34 22.95 -26.65
N ALA A 622 5.69 24.09 -26.52
CA ALA A 622 6.17 25.22 -25.72
C ALA A 622 5.21 25.42 -24.55
N PHE A 623 5.75 25.40 -23.34
CA PHE A 623 5.01 25.43 -22.08
C PHE A 623 5.66 26.43 -21.12
N SER A 624 4.86 27.21 -20.41
CA SER A 624 5.34 28.04 -19.30
C SER A 624 4.26 28.15 -18.23
N SER A 625 4.70 28.18 -16.97
CA SER A 625 3.86 28.22 -15.78
C SER A 625 4.30 29.37 -14.86
N SER A 626 3.39 29.92 -14.06
CA SER A 626 3.71 30.87 -12.99
C SER A 626 4.25 30.20 -11.70
N GLY A 627 4.17 28.88 -11.58
CA GLY A 627 4.69 28.08 -10.46
C GLY A 627 5.21 26.70 -10.90
N ASP A 628 5.42 25.79 -9.94
CA ASP A 628 5.91 24.44 -10.20
C ASP A 628 4.84 23.59 -10.91
N ALA A 629 5.03 23.39 -12.21
CA ALA A 629 4.19 22.53 -13.02
C ALA A 629 4.99 21.80 -14.11
N LEU A 630 4.50 20.63 -14.49
CA LEU A 630 5.01 19.80 -15.57
C LEU A 630 3.96 19.70 -16.68
N VAL A 631 4.40 19.47 -17.91
CA VAL A 631 3.55 19.05 -19.02
C VAL A 631 4.02 17.71 -19.56
N GLY A 632 3.08 16.80 -19.80
CA GLY A 632 3.30 15.47 -20.35
C GLY A 632 2.49 15.21 -21.59
N LEU A 633 3.13 14.72 -22.65
CA LEU A 633 2.44 14.24 -23.84
C LEU A 633 1.95 12.81 -23.62
N VAL A 634 0.68 12.53 -23.90
CA VAL A 634 0.01 11.26 -23.65
C VAL A 634 -0.53 10.68 -24.96
N GLY A 635 -0.12 9.46 -25.29
CA GLY A 635 -0.66 8.67 -26.39
C GLY A 635 -1.55 7.54 -25.90
N ALA A 636 -2.04 6.71 -26.82
CA ALA A 636 -2.87 5.55 -26.50
C ALA A 636 -2.21 4.56 -25.54
N ASP A 637 -0.87 4.45 -25.61
CA ASP A 637 -0.06 3.52 -24.82
C ASP A 637 0.49 4.12 -23.52
N GLY A 638 0.17 5.39 -23.19
CA GLY A 638 0.65 6.08 -21.99
C GLY A 638 1.32 7.43 -22.24
N VAL A 639 1.93 8.01 -21.21
CA VAL A 639 2.64 9.30 -21.32
C VAL A 639 4.02 9.09 -21.95
N VAL A 640 4.26 9.75 -23.08
CA VAL A 640 5.39 9.60 -24.00
C VAL A 640 6.60 10.44 -23.58
N GLN A 641 6.39 11.67 -23.09
CA GLN A 641 7.47 12.60 -22.74
C GLN A 641 6.99 13.68 -21.76
N LEU A 642 7.83 14.07 -20.78
CA LEU A 642 7.58 15.15 -19.81
C LEU A 642 8.60 16.29 -19.97
N ALA A 643 8.18 17.52 -19.64
CA ALA A 643 9.07 18.65 -19.38
C ALA A 643 8.46 19.62 -18.35
N GLY A 644 9.31 20.39 -17.66
CA GLY A 644 8.89 21.60 -16.96
C GLY A 644 8.76 22.80 -17.90
N SER A 645 8.62 24.01 -17.35
CA SER A 645 8.58 25.26 -18.13
C SER A 645 9.75 25.37 -19.12
N GLY A 646 9.44 25.54 -20.40
CA GLY A 646 10.42 25.57 -21.49
C GLY A 646 9.82 25.24 -22.85
N SER A 647 10.67 24.82 -23.79
CA SER A 647 10.22 24.24 -25.06
C SER A 647 10.96 22.94 -25.31
N PHE A 648 10.22 21.91 -25.71
CA PHE A 648 10.76 20.60 -26.03
C PHE A 648 10.16 20.09 -27.34
N GLU A 649 10.91 19.23 -28.02
CA GLU A 649 10.49 18.60 -29.26
C GLU A 649 10.24 17.11 -29.01
N VAL A 650 9.09 16.62 -29.45
CA VAL A 650 8.71 15.21 -29.42
C VAL A 650 8.65 14.72 -30.85
N ALA A 651 9.61 13.86 -31.22
CA ALA A 651 9.70 13.26 -32.55
C ALA A 651 9.13 11.84 -32.57
N ASN A 652 8.72 11.39 -33.75
CA ASN A 652 8.30 10.00 -34.00
C ASN A 652 7.12 9.50 -33.16
N LEU A 653 6.07 10.33 -33.00
CA LEU A 653 4.85 9.95 -32.26
C LEU A 653 4.30 8.59 -32.71
N SER A 654 4.13 7.68 -31.75
CA SER A 654 3.69 6.29 -31.95
C SER A 654 2.32 6.05 -31.30
N GLY A 655 1.50 5.21 -31.93
CA GLY A 655 0.17 4.83 -31.43
C GLY A 655 -0.91 5.92 -31.61
N GLY A 656 -2.04 5.55 -32.24
CA GLY A 656 -3.24 6.40 -32.29
C GLY A 656 -3.25 7.57 -33.29
N THR A 657 -4.40 8.25 -33.35
CA THR A 657 -4.65 9.52 -34.07
C THR A 657 -5.05 10.65 -33.13
N SER A 658 -5.09 10.39 -31.83
CA SER A 658 -5.36 11.36 -30.77
C SER A 658 -4.26 11.25 -29.74
N PHE A 659 -3.72 12.39 -29.34
CA PHE A 659 -2.77 12.56 -28.25
C PHE A 659 -3.34 13.62 -27.32
N ALA A 660 -2.98 13.57 -26.04
CA ALA A 660 -3.31 14.62 -25.08
C ALA A 660 -2.03 15.26 -24.52
N LEU A 661 -2.07 16.53 -24.15
CA LEU A 661 -1.07 17.11 -23.26
C LEU A 661 -1.72 17.31 -21.90
N GLU A 662 -1.24 16.57 -20.91
CA GLU A 662 -1.67 16.66 -19.52
C GLU A 662 -0.68 17.58 -18.80
N VAL A 663 -1.18 18.69 -18.25
CA VAL A 663 -0.42 19.66 -17.45
C VAL A 663 -0.72 19.41 -15.99
N TYR A 664 0.30 19.19 -15.17
CA TYR A 664 0.22 18.81 -13.76
C TYR A 664 0.80 19.92 -12.90
N ALA A 665 0.06 20.42 -11.92
CA ALA A 665 0.60 21.25 -10.84
C ALA A 665 1.29 20.37 -9.80
N ILE A 666 2.37 20.87 -9.19
CA ILE A 666 3.08 20.21 -8.09
C ILE A 666 2.82 20.98 -6.80
N ASP A 667 2.40 20.28 -5.75
CA ASP A 667 2.14 20.80 -4.39
C ASP A 667 1.36 22.12 -4.33
N LEU A 668 0.34 22.25 -5.19
CA LEU A 668 -0.48 23.45 -5.24
C LEU A 668 -1.29 23.58 -3.94
N HIS A 669 -1.09 24.67 -3.20
CA HIS A 669 -1.86 24.96 -1.98
C HIS A 669 -3.35 25.18 -2.34
N PRO A 670 -4.31 24.85 -1.45
CA PRO A 670 -5.75 25.07 -1.71
C PRO A 670 -6.12 26.49 -2.16
N ASP A 671 -5.37 27.50 -1.70
CA ASP A 671 -5.59 28.91 -2.04
C ASP A 671 -4.78 29.42 -3.26
N ASP A 672 -3.91 28.59 -3.86
CA ASP A 672 -3.00 29.00 -4.93
C ASP A 672 -3.57 28.75 -6.33
N GLU A 673 -3.51 29.78 -7.19
CA GLU A 673 -3.79 29.66 -8.63
C GLU A 673 -2.49 29.60 -9.45
N LEU A 674 -2.28 28.52 -10.21
CA LEU A 674 -1.15 28.37 -11.11
C LEU A 674 -1.59 28.63 -12.56
N THR A 675 -1.25 29.80 -13.08
CA THR A 675 -1.49 30.14 -14.49
C THR A 675 -0.44 29.47 -15.39
N TYR A 676 -0.87 28.92 -16.53
CA TYR A 676 0.05 28.37 -17.53
C TYR A 676 -0.33 28.77 -18.95
N THR A 677 0.64 28.71 -19.84
CA THR A 677 0.45 28.77 -21.29
C THR A 677 1.09 27.58 -21.98
N LEU A 678 0.39 27.01 -22.96
CA LEU A 678 0.77 25.80 -23.68
C LEU A 678 0.52 26.00 -25.18
N SER A 679 1.47 25.63 -26.04
CA SER A 679 1.24 25.57 -27.49
C SER A 679 1.88 24.33 -28.09
N VAL A 680 1.22 23.74 -29.09
CA VAL A 680 1.76 22.64 -29.90
C VAL A 680 1.93 23.12 -31.32
N ASN A 681 3.16 23.08 -31.80
CA ASN A 681 3.52 23.45 -33.15
C ASN A 681 4.04 22.21 -33.88
N PRO A 682 3.30 21.60 -34.82
CA PRO A 682 3.83 20.50 -35.61
C PRO A 682 5.01 21.00 -36.46
N THR A 683 6.21 20.46 -36.23
CA THR A 683 7.46 20.91 -36.88
C THR A 683 7.80 20.13 -38.15
N SER A 684 7.11 19.01 -38.43
CA SER A 684 7.35 18.23 -39.65
C SER A 684 6.85 18.95 -40.91
N ALA A 685 7.77 19.51 -41.69
CA ALA A 685 7.50 19.94 -43.06
C ALA A 685 7.05 18.75 -43.92
N ALA A 686 6.14 18.99 -44.87
CA ALA A 686 5.90 18.04 -45.96
C ALA A 686 7.20 17.91 -46.77
N LEU A 687 7.56 16.68 -47.14
CA LEU A 687 8.78 16.43 -47.92
C LEU A 687 8.71 17.12 -49.29
N ASP A 688 9.74 17.92 -49.59
CA ASP A 688 9.92 18.49 -50.91
C ASP A 688 10.25 17.39 -51.93
N TYR A 689 9.63 17.49 -53.12
CA TYR A 689 9.88 16.55 -54.22
C TYR A 689 11.35 16.57 -54.66
N GLY A 690 11.92 15.37 -54.87
CA GLY A 690 13.31 15.18 -55.30
C GLY A 690 14.32 14.98 -54.15
N VAL A 691 13.88 15.02 -52.90
CA VAL A 691 14.72 14.65 -51.74
C VAL A 691 14.75 13.12 -51.59
N THR A 692 15.95 12.56 -51.48
CA THR A 692 16.17 11.14 -51.15
C THR A 692 16.13 10.94 -49.64
N ILE A 693 15.31 10.00 -49.21
CA ILE A 693 15.10 9.62 -47.81
C ILE A 693 15.82 8.31 -47.56
N THR A 694 16.73 8.29 -46.60
CA THR A 694 17.38 7.06 -46.12
C THR A 694 16.61 6.51 -44.92
N GLY A 695 16.59 5.18 -44.77
CA GLY A 695 16.01 4.52 -43.60
C GLY A 695 16.48 3.09 -43.44
N SER A 696 16.20 2.50 -42.28
CA SER A 696 16.50 1.11 -41.96
C SER A 696 15.27 0.41 -41.37
N LEU A 697 15.11 -0.87 -41.69
CA LEU A 697 14.06 -1.73 -41.15
C LEU A 697 14.72 -2.80 -40.27
N SER A 698 14.69 -2.59 -38.96
CA SER A 698 15.37 -3.43 -37.95
C SER A 698 14.54 -4.62 -37.45
N ASP A 699 13.26 -4.72 -37.83
CA ASP A 699 12.32 -5.76 -37.42
C ASP A 699 11.44 -6.16 -38.63
N PRO A 700 11.10 -7.45 -38.87
CA PRO A 700 10.29 -7.85 -40.02
C PRO A 700 8.82 -7.45 -39.90
N SER A 701 8.36 -7.08 -38.70
CA SER A 701 6.99 -6.59 -38.42
C SER A 701 6.85 -5.07 -38.56
N LEU A 702 7.96 -4.32 -38.57
CA LEU A 702 7.94 -2.87 -38.73
C LEU A 702 7.84 -2.48 -40.20
N ALA A 703 6.75 -1.79 -40.55
CA ALA A 703 6.67 -1.03 -41.79
C ALA A 703 7.20 0.40 -41.57
N ALA A 704 7.93 0.95 -42.54
CA ALA A 704 8.23 2.37 -42.56
C ALA A 704 7.18 3.15 -43.36
N ALA A 705 7.03 4.44 -43.05
CA ALA A 705 6.12 5.34 -43.72
C ALA A 705 6.83 6.63 -44.11
N VAL A 706 6.63 7.07 -45.35
CA VAL A 706 7.04 8.36 -45.89
C VAL A 706 5.79 9.14 -46.29
N LEU A 707 5.74 10.44 -45.99
CA LEU A 707 4.59 11.31 -46.25
C LEU A 707 4.97 12.44 -47.21
N PHE A 708 4.12 12.74 -48.19
CA PHE A 708 4.29 13.88 -49.11
C PHE A 708 2.94 14.43 -49.58
N SER A 709 2.89 15.69 -49.99
CA SER A 709 1.65 16.35 -50.43
C SER A 709 1.56 16.44 -51.95
N ALA A 710 0.39 16.14 -52.52
CA ALA A 710 0.15 16.14 -53.96
C ALA A 710 -1.24 16.63 -54.34
N ASN A 711 -1.42 16.97 -55.62
CA ASN A 711 -2.71 17.37 -56.21
C ASN A 711 -3.33 16.22 -57.04
N ALA A 712 -4.66 16.16 -57.09
CA ALA A 712 -5.38 15.25 -57.95
C ALA A 712 -4.97 15.43 -59.43
N GLY A 713 -4.65 14.33 -60.10
CA GLY A 713 -4.18 14.30 -61.48
C GLY A 713 -2.67 14.53 -61.64
N GLU A 714 -1.92 14.75 -60.56
CA GLU A 714 -0.44 14.68 -60.61
C GLU A 714 0.01 13.23 -60.82
N ARG A 715 1.20 13.07 -61.39
CA ARG A 715 1.93 11.80 -61.49
C ARG A 715 3.22 11.92 -60.71
N VAL A 716 3.52 10.90 -59.92
CA VAL A 716 4.76 10.83 -59.16
C VAL A 716 5.52 9.57 -59.53
N LEU A 717 6.84 9.72 -59.63
CA LEU A 717 7.78 8.62 -59.73
C LEU A 717 8.33 8.38 -58.33
N ILE A 718 8.20 7.15 -57.83
CA ILE A 718 8.86 6.70 -56.61
C ILE A 718 10.04 5.85 -57.03
N GLU A 719 11.24 6.38 -56.82
CA GLU A 719 12.50 5.65 -56.99
C GLU A 719 12.91 5.05 -55.64
N SER A 720 13.36 3.82 -55.67
CA SER A 720 13.64 2.96 -54.51
C SER A 720 14.98 2.28 -54.74
N HIS A 721 15.90 2.39 -53.79
CA HIS A 721 17.24 1.80 -53.87
C HIS A 721 17.53 1.00 -52.60
N GLY A 722 18.04 -0.22 -52.76
CA GLY A 722 18.43 -1.08 -51.65
C GLY A 722 19.88 -0.81 -51.25
N VAL A 723 20.10 -0.30 -50.03
CA VAL A 723 21.44 0.12 -49.58
C VAL A 723 22.13 -1.01 -48.82
N GLY A 724 23.27 -1.48 -49.32
CA GLY A 724 24.12 -2.46 -48.64
C GLY A 724 24.48 -3.68 -49.49
N VAL A 725 25.26 -4.59 -48.89
CA VAL A 725 25.84 -5.75 -49.59
C VAL A 725 24.95 -6.98 -49.36
N PHE A 726 24.06 -7.24 -50.34
CA PHE A 726 23.07 -8.32 -50.42
C PHE A 726 21.93 -8.27 -49.38
N GLY A 727 20.69 -8.48 -49.85
CA GLY A 727 19.52 -8.74 -48.99
C GLY A 727 18.55 -7.57 -48.77
N ALA A 728 18.70 -6.46 -49.50
CA ALA A 728 17.85 -5.27 -49.35
C ALA A 728 16.45 -5.40 -50.01
N ALA A 729 15.72 -6.49 -49.76
CA ALA A 729 14.43 -6.75 -50.37
C ALA A 729 13.25 -6.21 -49.53
N TYR A 730 12.40 -5.40 -50.16
CA TYR A 730 11.18 -4.83 -49.57
C TYR A 730 10.11 -4.54 -50.63
N ARG A 731 8.85 -4.43 -50.20
CA ARG A 731 7.73 -3.87 -50.97
C ARG A 731 7.56 -2.40 -50.59
N TYR A 732 7.14 -1.55 -51.53
CA TYR A 732 6.55 -0.26 -51.21
C TYR A 732 5.17 -0.09 -51.89
N ALA A 733 4.21 0.41 -51.12
CA ALA A 733 2.83 0.65 -51.55
C ALA A 733 2.47 2.12 -51.29
N LEU A 734 1.77 2.75 -52.22
CA LEU A 734 1.31 4.13 -52.06
C LEU A 734 -0.13 4.15 -51.60
N HIS A 735 -0.44 4.94 -50.57
CA HIS A 735 -1.79 5.16 -50.07
C HIS A 735 -2.20 6.63 -50.23
N GLY A 736 -3.44 6.84 -50.66
CA GLY A 736 -4.03 8.16 -50.83
C GLY A 736 -4.50 8.80 -49.53
N PRO A 737 -4.93 10.08 -49.59
CA PRO A 737 -5.47 10.81 -48.44
C PRO A 737 -6.73 10.18 -47.83
N ASP A 738 -7.45 9.34 -48.58
CA ASP A 738 -8.60 8.55 -48.12
C ASP A 738 -8.20 7.19 -47.51
N GLY A 739 -6.89 6.95 -47.30
CA GLY A 739 -6.31 5.73 -46.75
C GLY A 739 -6.24 4.55 -47.72
N ARG A 740 -6.85 4.64 -48.91
CA ARG A 740 -6.85 3.56 -49.89
C ARG A 740 -5.51 3.43 -50.58
N GLU A 741 -5.09 2.19 -50.85
CA GLU A 741 -3.92 1.92 -51.69
C GLU A 741 -4.19 2.41 -53.12
N VAL A 742 -3.31 3.28 -53.63
CA VAL A 742 -3.31 3.71 -55.04
C VAL A 742 -2.98 2.47 -55.88
N PRO A 743 -3.67 2.17 -57.00
CA PRO A 743 -3.53 0.88 -57.71
C PRO A 743 -2.20 0.62 -58.45
N GLN A 744 -1.08 0.63 -57.75
CA GLN A 744 0.25 0.12 -58.14
C GLN A 744 1.06 -0.26 -56.90
N VAL A 745 2.07 -1.12 -57.07
CA VAL A 745 2.96 -1.57 -55.98
C VAL A 745 4.37 -1.73 -56.54
N GLY A 746 5.36 -1.12 -55.89
CA GLY A 746 6.75 -1.31 -56.22
C GLY A 746 7.44 -2.35 -55.34
N TYR A 747 8.49 -2.96 -55.90
CA TYR A 747 9.28 -3.98 -55.24
C TYR A 747 10.77 -3.70 -55.44
N GLN A 748 11.54 -3.90 -54.37
CA GLN A 748 13.00 -3.90 -54.39
C GLN A 748 13.52 -5.33 -54.28
N GLY A 749 14.40 -5.73 -55.22
CA GLY A 749 14.95 -7.09 -55.29
C GLY A 749 16.24 -7.30 -54.47
N GLU A 750 16.55 -8.56 -54.16
CA GLU A 750 17.69 -8.94 -53.29
C GLU A 750 19.08 -8.58 -53.83
N LEU A 751 19.21 -8.37 -55.14
CA LEU A 751 20.48 -8.13 -55.85
C LEU A 751 20.95 -6.66 -55.82
N GLY A 752 20.17 -5.75 -55.26
CA GLY A 752 20.43 -4.30 -55.32
C GLY A 752 20.12 -3.69 -56.70
N GLY A 753 20.21 -2.36 -56.79
CA GLY A 753 19.80 -1.57 -57.96
C GLY A 753 18.66 -0.60 -57.65
N VAL A 754 18.31 0.26 -58.60
CA VAL A 754 17.17 1.19 -58.46
C VAL A 754 15.92 0.55 -59.07
N SER A 755 14.88 0.42 -58.27
CA SER A 755 13.51 0.14 -58.70
C SER A 755 12.77 1.48 -58.82
N SER A 756 11.91 1.66 -59.83
CA SER A 756 11.14 2.89 -59.98
C SER A 756 9.73 2.60 -60.48
N GLU A 757 8.73 3.22 -59.87
CA GLU A 757 7.32 3.00 -60.21
C GLU A 757 6.53 4.29 -60.27
N LEU A 758 5.54 4.31 -61.16
CA LEU A 758 4.81 5.51 -61.58
C LEU A 758 3.36 5.47 -61.09
N PHE A 759 2.98 6.43 -60.24
CA PHE A 759 1.66 6.49 -59.62
C PHE A 759 0.85 7.66 -60.17
N ASP A 760 -0.34 7.37 -60.74
CA ASP A 760 -1.39 8.35 -61.01
C ASP A 760 -2.12 8.69 -59.70
N LEU A 761 -2.17 9.96 -59.30
CA LEU A 761 -2.70 10.38 -58.00
C LEU A 761 -4.17 10.85 -58.11
N PRO A 762 -5.16 10.11 -57.57
CA PRO A 762 -6.58 10.39 -57.83
C PRO A 762 -7.16 11.56 -57.03
N LEU A 763 -6.51 11.96 -55.93
CA LEU A 763 -7.02 12.93 -54.95
C LEU A 763 -5.97 14.01 -54.62
N THR A 764 -6.40 15.19 -54.20
CA THR A 764 -5.51 16.21 -53.60
C THR A 764 -5.40 15.95 -52.10
N GLY A 765 -4.18 15.97 -51.56
CA GLY A 765 -3.93 15.83 -50.12
C GLY A 765 -2.58 15.19 -49.80
N LEU A 766 -2.47 14.67 -48.58
CA LEU A 766 -1.28 13.97 -48.10
C LEU A 766 -1.32 12.49 -48.49
N TYR A 767 -0.26 12.03 -49.14
CA TYR A 767 -0.04 10.66 -49.57
C TYR A 767 0.99 9.97 -48.67
N ARG A 768 0.84 8.65 -48.50
CA ARG A 768 1.73 7.82 -47.67
C ARG A 768 2.36 6.69 -48.48
N VAL A 769 3.68 6.66 -48.60
CA VAL A 769 4.41 5.48 -49.08
C VAL A 769 4.69 4.57 -47.88
N ILE A 770 4.18 3.34 -47.90
CA ILE A 770 4.41 2.32 -46.88
C ILE A 770 5.46 1.34 -47.40
N VAL A 771 6.61 1.27 -46.72
CA VAL A 771 7.71 0.35 -47.03
C VAL A 771 7.64 -0.83 -46.07
N THR A 772 7.56 -2.05 -46.60
CA THR A 772 7.42 -3.29 -45.80
C THR A 772 8.54 -4.26 -46.15
N PRO A 773 9.31 -4.78 -45.18
CA PRO A 773 10.39 -5.72 -45.46
C PRO A 773 9.82 -7.07 -45.92
N PHE A 774 10.58 -7.83 -46.73
CA PHE A 774 10.26 -9.25 -46.90
C PHE A 774 10.61 -10.03 -45.61
N PRO A 775 9.85 -11.09 -45.24
CA PRO A 775 10.09 -11.83 -44.01
C PRO A 775 11.54 -12.33 -43.87
N GLY A 776 12.17 -12.05 -42.73
CA GLY A 776 13.57 -12.44 -42.46
C GLY A 776 14.62 -11.58 -43.16
N ARG A 777 14.27 -10.36 -43.59
CA ARG A 777 15.20 -9.35 -44.14
C ARG A 777 15.15 -8.05 -43.32
N PHE A 778 16.29 -7.39 -43.23
CA PHE A 778 16.49 -6.14 -42.49
C PHE A 778 17.12 -5.08 -43.42
N PRO A 779 16.39 -4.62 -44.44
CA PRO A 779 16.94 -3.74 -45.47
C PRO A 779 17.22 -2.33 -44.92
N ASN A 780 18.34 -1.75 -45.35
CA ASN A 780 18.43 -0.30 -45.46
C ASN A 780 17.88 0.12 -46.83
N TYR A 781 17.12 1.20 -46.87
CA TYR A 781 16.45 1.69 -48.06
C TYR A 781 16.76 3.17 -48.30
N GLU A 782 16.77 3.54 -49.58
CA GLU A 782 16.74 4.90 -50.08
C GLU A 782 15.47 5.06 -50.93
N ILE A 783 14.66 6.08 -50.66
CA ILE A 783 13.48 6.39 -51.48
C ILE A 783 13.50 7.86 -51.87
N THR A 784 13.37 8.14 -53.17
CA THR A 784 13.16 9.48 -53.72
C THR A 784 11.76 9.57 -54.30
N ILE A 785 11.02 10.62 -53.98
CA ILE A 785 9.70 10.89 -54.57
C ILE A 785 9.82 12.13 -55.45
N SER A 786 9.58 12.00 -56.75
CA SER A 786 9.68 13.10 -57.72
C SER A 786 8.38 13.25 -58.51
N ARG A 787 8.13 14.45 -59.05
CA ARG A 787 7.05 14.66 -60.02
C ARG A 787 7.48 14.08 -61.36
N ALA A 788 6.68 13.18 -61.92
CA ALA A 788 7.03 12.51 -63.17
C ALA A 788 7.07 13.51 -64.34
N SER A 789 8.16 13.51 -65.09
CA SER A 789 8.30 14.25 -66.33
C SER A 789 7.64 13.53 -67.50
N ALA A 790 7.45 14.23 -68.61
CA ALA A 790 6.96 13.63 -69.85
C ALA A 790 7.91 12.56 -70.43
N ALA A 791 9.19 12.53 -70.02
CA ALA A 791 10.14 11.50 -70.42
C ALA A 791 9.94 10.21 -69.63
N ASP A 792 9.69 10.31 -68.32
CA ASP A 792 9.56 9.16 -67.41
C ASP A 792 8.32 8.33 -67.73
N VAL A 793 7.22 9.02 -68.09
CA VAL A 793 5.99 8.40 -68.61
C VAL A 793 6.24 7.60 -69.90
N LEU A 794 7.22 8.00 -70.72
CA LEU A 794 7.55 7.33 -71.99
C LEU A 794 8.55 6.18 -71.82
N SER A 795 9.39 6.18 -70.77
CA SER A 795 10.24 5.04 -70.42
C SER A 795 9.44 3.89 -69.80
N HIS A 796 8.62 4.16 -68.78
CA HIS A 796 7.79 3.12 -68.14
C HIS A 796 6.84 2.43 -69.12
N ALA A 797 6.28 3.19 -70.08
CA ALA A 797 5.42 2.63 -71.13
C ALA A 797 6.12 1.66 -72.09
N ARG A 798 7.47 1.63 -72.13
CA ARG A 798 8.25 0.67 -72.94
C ARG A 798 8.62 -0.60 -72.20
N GLU A 799 8.81 -0.54 -70.88
CA GLU A 799 9.23 -1.71 -70.09
C GLU A 799 8.06 -2.66 -69.79
N GLY A 800 6.85 -2.11 -69.54
CA GLY A 800 5.63 -2.91 -69.38
C GLY A 800 5.24 -3.79 -70.58
N GLY A 801 5.83 -3.54 -71.76
CA GLY A 801 5.63 -4.37 -72.95
C GLY A 801 6.36 -5.73 -72.94
N ASN A 802 7.37 -5.92 -72.07
CA ASN A 802 8.24 -7.10 -72.09
C ASN A 802 8.02 -8.09 -70.91
N ALA A 803 7.18 -7.75 -69.93
CA ALA A 803 7.01 -8.56 -68.71
C ALA A 803 6.09 -9.80 -68.85
N ALA A 804 5.53 -10.06 -70.04
CA ALA A 804 4.52 -11.12 -70.24
C ALA A 804 5.07 -12.55 -70.43
N ALA A 805 6.39 -12.78 -70.26
CA ALA A 805 7.06 -14.04 -70.61
C ALA A 805 8.01 -14.55 -69.50
N GLY A 806 7.49 -14.83 -68.31
CA GLY A 806 8.30 -15.40 -67.22
C GLY A 806 7.57 -15.66 -65.90
N ALA A 807 6.62 -16.60 -65.87
CA ALA A 807 5.98 -17.05 -64.63
C ALA A 807 6.04 -18.58 -64.45
N PHE A 808 6.48 -19.01 -63.27
CA PHE A 808 6.53 -20.42 -62.85
C PHE A 808 5.13 -21.00 -62.56
N PRO A 809 4.96 -22.34 -62.52
CA PRO A 809 3.64 -22.96 -62.51
C PRO A 809 2.96 -22.90 -61.14
N VAL A 810 1.66 -22.61 -61.13
CA VAL A 810 0.79 -22.73 -59.95
C VAL A 810 -0.25 -23.82 -60.22
N SER A 811 -0.26 -24.87 -59.41
CA SER A 811 -1.27 -25.93 -59.43
C SER A 811 -2.48 -25.53 -58.59
N VAL A 812 -3.64 -25.37 -59.24
CA VAL A 812 -4.91 -25.06 -58.58
C VAL A 812 -5.73 -26.35 -58.39
N CYS A 813 -6.09 -26.66 -57.15
CA CYS A 813 -7.11 -27.67 -56.87
C CYS A 813 -8.50 -27.14 -57.25
N ARG A 814 -9.28 -27.91 -58.02
CA ARG A 814 -10.68 -27.61 -58.32
C ARG A 814 -11.52 -28.89 -58.17
N ALA A 815 -12.58 -28.82 -57.38
CA ALA A 815 -13.47 -29.94 -57.12
C ALA A 815 -14.59 -30.05 -58.16
N ALA A 816 -14.94 -31.28 -58.58
CA ALA A 816 -16.31 -31.79 -58.73
C ALA A 816 -16.32 -33.18 -59.42
N GLY A 817 -17.29 -34.03 -59.06
CA GLY A 817 -17.81 -35.08 -59.95
C GLY A 817 -17.45 -36.53 -59.60
N PHE A 818 -18.30 -37.18 -58.82
CA PHE A 818 -18.27 -38.64 -58.59
C PHE A 818 -19.27 -39.33 -59.53
N SER A 819 -18.82 -40.22 -60.42
CA SER A 819 -19.68 -41.26 -61.05
C SER A 819 -18.80 -42.35 -61.72
N PRO A 820 -19.15 -43.65 -61.68
CA PRO A 820 -18.16 -44.72 -61.82
C PRO A 820 -18.19 -45.45 -63.18
N ARG A 821 -17.04 -46.00 -63.60
CA ARG A 821 -16.89 -47.27 -64.37
C ARG A 821 -15.43 -47.60 -64.65
N GLY A 822 -15.08 -48.89 -64.64
CA GLY A 822 -13.92 -49.42 -65.39
C GLY A 822 -12.80 -50.05 -64.56
N PHE A 823 -12.90 -51.36 -64.34
CA PHE A 823 -11.79 -52.25 -63.95
C PHE A 823 -10.50 -52.04 -64.78
N ALA A 824 -9.33 -52.04 -64.13
CA ALA A 824 -8.28 -53.05 -64.35
C ALA A 824 -7.05 -52.91 -63.40
N THR A 825 -6.64 -54.06 -62.85
CA THR A 825 -5.31 -54.48 -62.32
C THR A 825 -4.09 -53.96 -63.11
N ALA A 826 -2.85 -53.82 -62.63
CA ALA A 826 -2.07 -54.18 -61.40
C ALA A 826 -0.80 -53.27 -61.36
N GLY A 827 0.15 -53.25 -60.40
CA GLY A 827 0.40 -53.97 -59.13
C GLY A 827 1.84 -53.67 -58.61
N GLY A 828 2.16 -54.03 -57.35
CA GLY A 828 3.46 -53.80 -56.66
C GLY A 828 3.49 -52.50 -55.81
N HIS A 829 3.61 -52.51 -54.48
CA HIS A 829 4.82 -52.85 -53.66
C HIS A 829 6.04 -52.04 -54.13
N SER A 830 6.80 -51.29 -53.33
CA SER A 830 6.92 -51.01 -51.87
C SER A 830 8.11 -50.01 -51.76
N ALA A 831 8.33 -49.19 -50.74
CA ALA A 831 7.82 -49.14 -49.37
C ALA A 831 7.61 -47.68 -48.93
#